data_AF-A0A2N2HNN0-F1
#
_entry.id   AF-A0A2N2HNN0-F1
#
_cell.length_a   1.000
_cell.length_b   1.000
_cell.length_c   1.000
_cell.angle_alpha   90.00
_cell.angle_beta   90.00
_cell.angle_gamma   90.00
#
_symmetry.space_group_name_H-M   'P 1'
#
loop_
_entity.id
_entity.type
_entity.pdbx_description
1 polymer ?
#
loop_
_entity_poly.entity_id
_entity_poly.type
_entity_poly.pdbx_seq_one_letter_code
_entity_poly.pdbx_strand_id
1 'polypeptide(L)'
;MPAAIRKWVLVLLVLLLAVPAIAATVTLSRWVTLRSDKSSAVREIIRSEVDKREGFSTSQEEKANLNSAEDEKERDDSAYKKGIANANREFVRAKKKRDDLTSRYQAVFSEREEQQKNVRTTRAGIDNLDSQVARYNQDIQAQQVSLKKWLQTEKQGEAAVAVLFTRGFKDKAHTLEAMADQASAPLMAQYMGTYIQSFTKVINTVLSVDFIRAIEEGTAKWNNEEPLRFEMEKGAKGTTYLRLKRYELYPFQAPKGGRVKPPPASRNIRAVVVTSKKDLDNFLIENRYTPTGHDLERAYRMIRETTQMNATAEEGLQEQVKSYQDRIASLQKKIREAQSDKGSQTALLKRREEQLDRTAREATAVQSQKEEADQSFRNAQQALHDIKRVRESIIFKTALATARGSQTPAETSAEAIIDKLAEVRNDAKTQHSTSTTEVTNFTVSGESAHQAVTEARIISVRLISFINEGDSVRVKMAFRVRTVLEESADDGKREADRRPVERKPVDRKPVDRKPVDRTPTVQPPEKKEKDDGFLARIWTPSEPTREEKEKDVPPAKPTVKRNPHALGAHEGNDVLFELISVKNVGKDLLVRVDVTNMTEDATRYVALYDQAYRWTKSRVTDTVGKEHDVSEVTFWSGNEKTTMYSAGSRGVPLDGRTTKSVLLFFKQVPGMKSVRKLTIHPYVYYRKVFWSWQEFDFAFQNVRVSR
;
A
#
# COMPACT_ATOMS: atom_id res chain seq x y z
N MET A 1 -96.93 65.73 -19.83
CA MET A 1 -96.54 64.65 -20.76
C MET A 1 -96.29 63.37 -19.98
N PRO A 2 -96.71 62.20 -20.49
CA PRO A 2 -96.83 60.96 -19.72
C PRO A 2 -95.50 60.19 -19.60
N ALA A 3 -95.41 59.35 -18.56
CA ALA A 3 -94.26 58.50 -18.23
C ALA A 3 -93.82 57.51 -19.33
N ALA A 4 -94.58 57.41 -20.43
CA ALA A 4 -94.24 56.60 -21.60
C ALA A 4 -93.12 57.20 -22.49
N ILE A 5 -92.85 58.51 -22.41
CA ILE A 5 -91.89 59.17 -23.32
C ILE A 5 -90.43 59.06 -22.82
N ARG A 6 -90.21 58.84 -21.51
CA ARG A 6 -88.85 58.78 -20.93
C ARG A 6 -88.09 57.48 -21.22
N LYS A 7 -88.78 56.36 -21.51
CA LYS A 7 -88.12 55.09 -21.87
C LYS A 7 -87.67 55.03 -23.32
N TRP A 8 -88.34 55.74 -24.23
CA TRP A 8 -87.99 55.72 -25.65
C TRP A 8 -86.81 56.63 -26.00
N VAL A 9 -86.58 57.73 -25.27
CA VAL A 9 -85.44 58.61 -25.51
C VAL A 9 -84.10 57.93 -25.16
N LEU A 10 -84.06 57.07 -24.14
CA LEU A 10 -82.84 56.36 -23.75
C LEU A 10 -82.53 55.18 -24.68
N VAL A 11 -83.56 54.51 -25.20
CA VAL A 11 -83.38 53.48 -26.25
C VAL A 11 -82.99 54.13 -27.58
N LEU A 12 -83.53 55.31 -27.92
CA LEU A 12 -83.12 56.04 -29.12
C LEU A 12 -81.69 56.59 -29.01
N LEU A 13 -81.24 57.02 -27.82
CA LEU A 13 -79.85 57.47 -27.60
C LEU A 13 -78.84 56.31 -27.61
N VAL A 14 -79.25 55.12 -27.15
CA VAL A 14 -78.42 53.90 -27.26
C VAL A 14 -78.44 53.34 -28.69
N LEU A 15 -79.53 53.48 -29.45
CA LEU A 15 -79.55 53.16 -30.89
C LEU A 15 -78.80 54.19 -31.75
N LEU A 16 -78.78 55.48 -31.38
CA LEU A 16 -78.01 56.52 -32.09
C LEU A 16 -76.51 56.50 -31.78
N LEU A 17 -76.07 55.77 -30.75
CA LEU A 17 -74.66 55.44 -30.51
C LEU A 17 -74.24 54.10 -31.15
N ALA A 18 -75.16 53.40 -31.82
CA ALA A 18 -74.91 52.13 -32.48
C ALA A 18 -75.45 52.16 -33.91
N VAL A 19 -74.66 52.76 -34.83
CA VAL A 19 -74.45 52.42 -36.26
C VAL A 19 -73.89 53.66 -37.00
N PRO A 20 -72.84 53.55 -37.84
CA PRO A 20 -71.75 52.59 -37.82
C PRO A 20 -70.39 53.32 -37.96
N ALA A 21 -69.45 53.13 -37.04
CA ALA A 21 -68.06 53.20 -37.48
C ALA A 21 -67.82 51.89 -38.26
N ILE A 22 -68.24 51.88 -39.54
CA ILE A 22 -67.56 51.07 -40.55
C ILE A 22 -66.16 51.67 -40.62
N ALA A 23 -65.33 51.40 -39.60
CA ALA A 23 -63.91 51.32 -39.83
C ALA A 23 -63.81 50.31 -40.96
N ALA A 24 -63.47 50.78 -42.16
CA ALA A 24 -63.09 49.91 -43.25
C ALA A 24 -62.19 48.85 -42.60
N THR A 25 -62.69 47.61 -42.55
CA THR A 25 -61.96 46.51 -41.96
C THR A 25 -60.77 46.33 -42.87
N VAL A 26 -59.65 46.96 -42.50
CA VAL A 26 -58.44 46.94 -43.29
C VAL A 26 -58.07 45.46 -43.41
N THR A 27 -58.22 44.93 -44.62
CA THR A 27 -58.01 43.52 -44.91
C THR A 27 -56.52 43.24 -44.76
N LEU A 28 -56.16 42.63 -43.63
CA LEU A 28 -54.78 42.22 -43.38
C LEU A 28 -54.40 41.12 -44.37
N SER A 29 -53.28 41.32 -45.06
CA SER A 29 -52.75 40.31 -45.98
C SER A 29 -52.34 39.05 -45.21
N ARG A 30 -52.59 37.88 -45.79
CA ARG A 30 -52.25 36.59 -45.17
C ARG A 30 -50.87 36.12 -45.62
N TRP A 31 -50.22 35.30 -44.80
CA TRP A 31 -49.03 34.57 -45.22
C TRP A 31 -49.41 33.46 -46.20
N VAL A 32 -48.67 33.38 -47.30
CA VAL A 32 -48.80 32.30 -48.28
C VAL A 32 -47.58 31.40 -48.19
N THR A 33 -47.80 30.13 -47.87
CA THR A 33 -46.73 29.13 -47.74
C THR A 33 -46.24 28.68 -49.12
N LEU A 34 -44.92 28.59 -49.26
CA LEU A 34 -44.26 28.20 -50.50
C LEU A 34 -43.99 26.69 -50.50
N ARG A 35 -44.44 25.98 -51.54
CA ARG A 35 -44.09 24.55 -51.74
C ARG A 35 -42.61 24.38 -52.15
N SER A 36 -42.04 25.37 -52.83
CA SER A 36 -40.64 25.42 -53.25
C SER A 36 -40.15 26.88 -53.24
N ASP A 37 -38.88 27.09 -52.93
CA ASP A 37 -38.22 28.40 -52.95
C ASP A 37 -37.55 28.71 -54.31
N LYS A 38 -37.82 27.88 -55.33
CA LYS A 38 -37.41 28.15 -56.72
C LYS A 38 -38.06 29.44 -57.20
N SER A 39 -37.29 30.25 -57.91
CA SER A 39 -37.72 31.55 -58.45
C SER A 39 -39.05 31.47 -59.21
N SER A 40 -39.28 30.41 -59.98
CA SER A 40 -40.54 30.19 -60.72
C SER A 40 -41.77 29.96 -59.83
N ALA A 41 -41.63 29.22 -58.73
CA ALA A 41 -42.72 28.97 -57.79
C ALA A 41 -43.05 30.22 -56.97
N VAL A 42 -42.02 30.99 -56.57
CA VAL A 42 -42.19 32.28 -55.90
C VAL A 42 -42.87 33.29 -56.84
N ARG A 43 -42.46 33.31 -58.13
CA ARG A 43 -43.07 34.15 -59.18
C ARG A 43 -44.58 33.91 -59.31
N GLU A 44 -44.98 32.65 -59.45
CA GLU A 44 -46.37 32.27 -59.66
C GLU A 44 -47.25 32.65 -58.46
N ILE A 45 -46.73 32.48 -57.24
CA ILE A 45 -47.44 32.85 -56.02
C ILE A 45 -47.57 34.37 -55.90
N ILE A 46 -46.49 35.13 -56.17
CA ILE A 46 -46.56 36.60 -56.15
C ILE A 46 -47.56 37.12 -57.19
N ARG A 47 -47.52 36.59 -58.43
CA ARG A 47 -48.49 36.94 -59.47
C ARG A 47 -49.91 36.63 -59.02
N SER A 48 -50.16 35.42 -58.52
CA SER A 48 -51.50 35.03 -58.05
C SER A 48 -52.02 35.89 -56.89
N GLU A 49 -51.15 36.40 -56.02
CA GLU A 49 -51.55 37.27 -54.91
C GLU A 49 -51.74 38.73 -55.31
N VAL A 50 -51.02 39.19 -56.34
CA VAL A 50 -51.24 40.52 -56.91
C VAL A 50 -52.50 40.54 -57.79
N ASP A 51 -52.72 39.50 -58.60
CA ASP A 51 -53.88 39.37 -59.51
C ASP A 51 -55.21 39.18 -58.77
N LYS A 52 -55.19 38.60 -57.56
CA LYS A 52 -56.38 38.50 -56.69
C LYS A 52 -56.81 39.84 -56.10
N ARG A 53 -56.03 40.92 -56.26
CA ARG A 53 -56.41 42.24 -55.73
C ARG A 53 -57.32 42.96 -56.70
N GLU A 54 -58.41 43.51 -56.16
CA GLU A 54 -59.37 44.33 -56.90
C GLU A 54 -58.86 45.77 -57.17
N GLY A 55 -57.70 46.16 -56.60
CA GLY A 55 -57.10 47.49 -56.79
C GLY A 55 -55.75 47.73 -56.09
N PHE A 56 -55.18 48.93 -56.26
CA PHE A 56 -53.93 49.38 -55.61
C PHE A 56 -54.13 49.59 -54.09
N SER A 57 -53.09 49.36 -53.31
CA SER A 57 -53.12 49.52 -51.85
C SER A 57 -53.22 50.98 -51.45
N THR A 58 -54.03 51.25 -50.42
CA THR A 58 -54.06 52.58 -49.78
C THR A 58 -52.87 52.75 -48.82
N SER A 59 -52.51 54.00 -48.52
CA SER A 59 -51.49 54.30 -47.51
C SER A 59 -51.84 53.73 -46.12
N GLN A 60 -53.15 53.66 -45.81
CA GLN A 60 -53.65 53.09 -44.55
C GLN A 60 -53.51 51.56 -44.51
N GLU A 61 -53.75 50.86 -45.63
CA GLU A 61 -53.51 49.41 -45.77
C GLU A 61 -52.03 49.05 -45.71
N GLU A 62 -51.16 49.84 -46.35
CA GLU A 62 -49.70 49.65 -46.28
C GLU A 62 -49.23 49.73 -44.83
N LYS A 63 -49.63 50.78 -44.10
CA LYS A 63 -49.21 51.00 -42.71
C LYS A 63 -49.74 49.89 -41.79
N ALA A 64 -50.98 49.45 -41.97
CA ALA A 64 -51.57 48.37 -41.18
C ALA A 64 -50.88 47.01 -41.44
N ASN A 65 -50.60 46.67 -42.70
CA ASN A 65 -49.92 45.43 -43.07
C ASN A 65 -48.44 45.42 -42.66
N LEU A 66 -47.76 46.57 -42.78
CA LEU A 66 -46.38 46.72 -42.34
C LEU A 66 -46.27 46.56 -40.82
N ASN A 67 -47.07 47.31 -40.05
CA ASN A 67 -47.09 47.20 -38.58
C ASN A 67 -47.41 45.75 -38.14
N SER A 68 -48.40 45.11 -38.75
CA SER A 68 -48.74 43.72 -38.44
C SER A 68 -47.59 42.74 -38.68
N ALA A 69 -46.80 42.93 -39.75
CA ALA A 69 -45.66 42.09 -40.06
C ALA A 69 -44.42 42.44 -39.20
N GLU A 70 -44.25 43.71 -38.81
CA GLU A 70 -43.21 44.15 -37.88
C GLU A 70 -43.46 43.62 -36.47
N ASP A 71 -44.71 43.67 -35.98
CA ASP A 71 -45.13 43.09 -34.70
C ASP A 71 -44.93 41.56 -34.66
N GLU A 72 -45.11 40.89 -35.80
CA GLU A 72 -44.84 39.45 -35.92
C GLU A 72 -43.34 39.16 -35.96
N LYS A 73 -42.55 39.97 -36.67
CA LYS A 73 -41.09 39.90 -36.66
C LYS A 73 -40.52 40.09 -35.26
N GLU A 74 -40.97 41.11 -34.54
CA GLU A 74 -40.50 41.38 -33.17
C GLU A 74 -40.88 40.24 -32.22
N ARG A 75 -42.07 39.66 -32.37
CA ARG A 75 -42.49 38.47 -31.61
C ARG A 75 -41.62 37.26 -31.93
N ASP A 76 -41.36 36.96 -33.20
CA ASP A 76 -40.53 35.82 -33.64
C ASP A 76 -39.07 35.99 -33.17
N ASP A 77 -38.48 37.18 -33.35
CA ASP A 77 -37.13 37.50 -32.89
C ASP A 77 -37.00 37.45 -31.35
N SER A 78 -38.01 37.96 -30.63
CA SER A 78 -38.06 37.91 -29.17
C SER A 78 -38.21 36.47 -28.66
N ALA A 79 -39.07 35.67 -29.30
CA ALA A 79 -39.24 34.25 -28.98
C ALA A 79 -37.94 33.46 -29.20
N TYR A 80 -37.25 33.70 -30.31
CA TYR A 80 -35.96 33.07 -30.60
C TYR A 80 -34.88 33.46 -29.58
N LYS A 81 -34.71 34.76 -29.31
CA LYS A 81 -33.75 35.25 -28.30
C LYS A 81 -34.06 34.69 -26.90
N LYS A 82 -35.34 34.64 -26.51
CA LYS A 82 -35.79 34.06 -25.24
C LYS A 82 -35.51 32.55 -25.18
N GLY A 83 -35.71 31.83 -26.29
CA GLY A 83 -35.37 30.42 -26.43
C GLY A 83 -33.89 30.15 -26.20
N ILE A 84 -33.01 30.90 -26.86
CA ILE A 84 -31.56 30.81 -26.66
C ILE A 84 -31.18 31.15 -25.21
N ALA A 85 -31.70 32.24 -24.67
CA ALA A 85 -31.38 32.67 -23.31
C ALA A 85 -31.77 31.62 -22.27
N ASN A 86 -32.93 30.98 -22.43
CA ASN A 86 -33.39 29.91 -21.55
C ASN A 86 -32.51 28.66 -21.68
N ALA A 87 -32.25 28.19 -22.90
CA ALA A 87 -31.40 27.03 -23.14
C ALA A 87 -29.96 27.25 -22.65
N ASN A 88 -29.42 28.47 -22.78
CA ASN A 88 -28.11 28.83 -22.26
C ASN A 88 -28.08 28.82 -20.72
N ARG A 89 -29.14 29.29 -20.05
CA ARG A 89 -29.26 29.18 -18.58
C ARG A 89 -29.29 27.72 -18.13
N GLU A 90 -30.02 26.87 -18.83
CA GLU A 90 -30.06 25.43 -18.56
C GLU A 90 -28.70 24.77 -18.77
N PHE A 91 -28.01 25.09 -19.87
CA PHE A 91 -26.66 24.63 -20.14
C PHE A 91 -25.68 25.03 -19.03
N VAL A 92 -25.66 26.30 -18.62
CA VAL A 92 -24.79 26.80 -17.54
C VAL A 92 -25.12 26.11 -16.21
N ARG A 93 -26.41 25.94 -15.88
CA ARG A 93 -26.85 25.22 -14.68
C ARG A 93 -26.40 23.76 -14.70
N ALA A 94 -26.60 23.06 -15.81
CA ALA A 94 -26.21 21.66 -15.97
C ALA A 94 -24.68 21.49 -15.90
N LYS A 95 -23.92 22.39 -16.55
CA LYS A 95 -22.47 22.43 -16.48
C LYS A 95 -21.97 22.62 -15.05
N LYS A 96 -22.52 23.60 -14.33
CA LYS A 96 -22.16 23.85 -12.93
C LYS A 96 -22.42 22.62 -12.07
N LYS A 97 -23.61 22.00 -12.18
CA LYS A 97 -23.95 20.78 -11.44
C LYS A 97 -22.98 19.64 -11.73
N ARG A 98 -22.58 19.45 -13.00
CA ARG A 98 -21.59 18.45 -13.42
C ARG A 98 -20.21 18.71 -12.80
N ASP A 99 -19.74 19.95 -12.87
CA ASP A 99 -18.42 20.34 -12.38
C ASP A 99 -18.35 20.22 -10.84
N ASP A 100 -19.42 20.63 -10.14
CA ASP A 100 -19.55 20.49 -8.68
C ASP A 100 -19.54 19.01 -8.26
N LEU A 101 -20.31 18.14 -8.93
CA LEU A 101 -20.35 16.70 -8.65
C LEU A 101 -19.04 15.99 -9.01
N THR A 102 -18.35 16.43 -10.08
CA THR A 102 -17.04 15.89 -10.43
C THR A 102 -16.01 16.21 -9.35
N SER A 103 -16.03 17.43 -8.82
CA SER A 103 -15.15 17.84 -7.72
C SER A 103 -15.46 17.05 -6.44
N ARG A 104 -16.75 16.88 -6.11
CA ARG A 104 -17.18 16.06 -4.97
C ARG A 104 -16.77 14.60 -5.12
N TYR A 105 -16.91 14.02 -6.31
CA TYR A 105 -16.48 12.66 -6.60
C TYR A 105 -14.97 12.46 -6.36
N GLN A 106 -14.14 13.40 -6.82
CA GLN A 106 -12.69 13.36 -6.60
C GLN A 106 -12.34 13.44 -5.10
N ALA A 107 -13.03 14.28 -4.34
CA ALA A 107 -12.83 14.40 -2.89
C ALA A 107 -13.16 13.08 -2.16
N VAL A 108 -14.35 12.52 -2.40
CA VAL A 108 -14.79 11.25 -1.78
C VAL A 108 -13.91 10.08 -2.19
N PHE A 109 -13.45 10.05 -3.44
CA PHE A 109 -12.53 9.02 -3.91
C PHE A 109 -11.17 9.09 -3.20
N SER A 110 -10.62 10.30 -3.04
CA SER A 110 -9.36 10.53 -2.33
C SER A 110 -9.47 10.13 -0.85
N GLU A 111 -10.59 10.50 -0.20
CA GLU A 111 -10.86 10.10 1.18
C GLU A 111 -10.96 8.57 1.32
N ARG A 112 -11.64 7.89 0.39
CA ARG A 112 -11.73 6.42 0.38
C ARG A 112 -10.34 5.76 0.27
N GLU A 113 -9.47 6.26 -0.59
CA GLU A 113 -8.10 5.74 -0.72
C GLU A 113 -7.31 5.92 0.58
N GLU A 114 -7.46 7.07 1.25
CA GLU A 114 -6.85 7.33 2.55
C GLU A 114 -7.36 6.37 3.63
N GLN A 115 -8.68 6.16 3.70
CA GLN A 115 -9.27 5.19 4.63
C GLN A 115 -8.78 3.76 4.33
N GLN A 116 -8.67 3.37 3.07
CA GLN A 116 -8.14 2.06 2.69
C GLN A 116 -6.67 1.90 3.12
N LYS A 117 -5.86 2.94 2.98
CA LYS A 117 -4.47 2.95 3.47
C LYS A 117 -4.41 2.84 4.99
N ASN A 118 -5.29 3.53 5.71
CA ASN A 118 -5.39 3.46 7.17
C ASN A 118 -5.76 2.06 7.66
N VAL A 119 -6.73 1.40 7.00
CA VAL A 119 -7.11 0.00 7.28
C VAL A 119 -5.92 -0.94 7.05
N ARG A 120 -5.22 -0.83 5.91
CA ARG A 120 -4.03 -1.66 5.61
C ARG A 120 -2.92 -1.48 6.65
N THR A 121 -2.68 -0.24 7.07
CA THR A 121 -1.65 0.09 8.07
C THR A 121 -1.99 -0.53 9.42
N THR A 122 -3.25 -0.45 9.85
CA THR A 122 -3.69 -1.08 11.11
C THR A 122 -3.60 -2.60 11.06
N ARG A 123 -3.99 -3.25 9.94
CA ARG A 123 -3.83 -4.70 9.76
C ARG A 123 -2.37 -5.14 9.88
N ALA A 124 -1.46 -4.44 9.19
CA ALA A 124 -0.03 -4.71 9.29
C ALA A 124 0.50 -4.53 10.74
N GLY A 125 -0.04 -3.57 11.48
CA GLY A 125 0.27 -3.40 12.91
C GLY A 125 -0.16 -4.59 13.76
N ILE A 126 -1.34 -5.15 13.50
CA ILE A 126 -1.85 -6.37 14.17
C ILE A 126 -0.96 -7.57 13.83
N ASP A 127 -0.61 -7.76 12.56
CA ASP A 127 0.24 -8.89 12.13
C ASP A 127 1.64 -8.83 12.76
N ASN A 128 2.17 -7.61 12.95
CA ASN A 128 3.43 -7.40 13.65
C ASN A 128 3.33 -7.78 15.14
N LEU A 129 2.23 -7.42 15.80
CA LEU A 129 1.99 -7.84 17.20
C LEU A 129 1.85 -9.36 17.33
N ASP A 130 1.18 -10.02 16.39
CA ASP A 130 1.11 -11.49 16.35
C ASP A 130 2.49 -12.13 16.17
N SER A 131 3.31 -11.55 15.29
CA SER A 131 4.69 -11.98 15.09
C SER A 131 5.53 -11.80 16.36
N GLN A 132 5.34 -10.70 17.10
CA GLN A 132 6.02 -10.49 18.39
C GLN A 132 5.59 -11.51 19.45
N VAL A 133 4.29 -11.79 19.57
CA VAL A 133 3.78 -12.82 20.49
C VAL A 133 4.36 -14.19 20.15
N ALA A 134 4.43 -14.55 18.86
CA ALA A 134 5.04 -15.81 18.42
C ALA A 134 6.53 -15.89 18.82
N ARG A 135 7.31 -14.81 18.61
CA ARG A 135 8.72 -14.73 19.02
C ARG A 135 8.90 -14.88 20.53
N TYR A 136 8.11 -14.17 21.33
CA TYR A 136 8.20 -14.29 22.80
C TYR A 136 7.84 -15.70 23.29
N ASN A 137 6.86 -16.37 22.66
CA ASN A 137 6.57 -17.77 22.96
C ASN A 137 7.74 -18.69 22.61
N GLN A 138 8.39 -18.47 21.47
CA GLN A 138 9.60 -19.20 21.09
C GLN A 138 10.75 -18.98 22.08
N ASP A 139 10.94 -17.75 22.55
CA ASP A 139 11.94 -17.43 23.57
C ASP A 139 11.65 -18.13 24.89
N ILE A 140 10.39 -18.21 25.32
CA ILE A 140 9.99 -18.98 26.52
C ILE A 140 10.38 -20.45 26.34
N GLN A 141 10.07 -21.06 25.19
CA GLN A 141 10.45 -22.45 24.90
C GLN A 141 11.98 -22.62 24.92
N ALA A 142 12.72 -21.68 24.35
CA ALA A 142 14.18 -21.71 24.37
C ALA A 142 14.74 -21.62 25.81
N GLN A 143 14.16 -20.78 26.67
CA GLN A 143 14.53 -20.72 28.10
C GLN A 143 14.24 -22.04 28.82
N GLN A 144 13.07 -22.65 28.57
CA GLN A 144 12.71 -23.95 29.15
C GLN A 144 13.66 -25.07 28.70
N VAL A 145 14.02 -25.12 27.41
CA VAL A 145 15.00 -26.08 26.87
C VAL A 145 16.39 -25.84 27.48
N SER A 146 16.79 -24.58 27.66
CA SER A 146 18.07 -24.23 28.29
C SER A 146 18.13 -24.70 29.75
N LEU A 147 17.09 -24.43 30.54
CA LEU A 147 17.00 -24.91 31.93
C LEU A 147 17.02 -26.44 31.98
N LYS A 148 16.24 -27.12 31.11
CA LYS A 148 16.24 -28.58 31.01
C LYS A 148 17.64 -29.13 30.74
N LYS A 149 18.37 -28.54 29.79
CA LYS A 149 19.74 -28.93 29.46
C LYS A 149 20.69 -28.72 30.64
N TRP A 150 20.59 -27.57 31.30
CA TRP A 150 21.41 -27.25 32.47
C TRP A 150 21.18 -28.25 33.62
N LEU A 151 19.92 -28.55 33.96
CA LEU A 151 19.57 -29.56 34.98
C LEU A 151 20.17 -30.95 34.67
N GLN A 152 20.26 -31.32 33.39
CA GLN A 152 20.80 -32.60 32.95
C GLN A 152 22.33 -32.68 32.97
N THR A 153 23.02 -31.55 32.95
CA THR A 153 24.49 -31.50 32.85
C THR A 153 25.17 -31.07 34.14
N GLU A 154 24.51 -30.24 34.95
CA GLU A 154 25.11 -29.63 36.12
C GLU A 154 25.04 -30.55 37.33
N LYS A 155 26.11 -30.57 38.14
CA LYS A 155 26.17 -31.31 39.40
C LYS A 155 25.27 -30.62 40.44
N GLN A 156 24.36 -31.37 41.05
CA GLN A 156 23.38 -30.81 42.00
C GLN A 156 23.62 -31.24 43.45
N GLY A 157 24.80 -31.82 43.72
CA GLY A 157 25.21 -32.22 45.05
C GLY A 157 26.11 -33.44 45.04
N GLU A 158 26.30 -33.98 46.22
CA GLU A 158 27.12 -35.13 46.54
C GLU A 158 26.45 -35.99 47.60
N ALA A 159 26.77 -37.28 47.63
CA ALA A 159 26.36 -38.18 48.70
C ALA A 159 27.55 -39.01 49.17
N ALA A 160 27.71 -39.13 50.49
CA ALA A 160 28.67 -40.03 51.11
C ALA A 160 27.97 -41.34 51.50
N VAL A 161 28.53 -42.47 51.08
CA VAL A 161 28.02 -43.81 51.44
C VAL A 161 29.06 -44.52 52.28
N ALA A 162 28.64 -44.93 53.48
CA ALA A 162 29.41 -45.81 54.34
C ALA A 162 29.06 -47.27 54.02
N VAL A 163 30.07 -48.11 53.84
CA VAL A 163 29.92 -49.54 53.58
C VAL A 163 30.83 -50.32 54.52
N LEU A 164 30.25 -51.27 55.25
CA LEU A 164 30.96 -52.26 56.03
C LEU A 164 31.04 -53.56 55.25
N PHE A 165 32.26 -54.09 55.10
CA PHE A 165 32.50 -55.41 54.53
C PHE A 165 33.70 -56.09 55.19
N THR A 166 33.67 -57.42 55.24
CA THR A 166 34.78 -58.22 55.76
C THR A 166 35.59 -58.77 54.59
N ARG A 167 36.90 -58.53 54.60
CA ARG A 167 37.85 -59.10 53.64
C ARG A 167 38.46 -60.37 54.21
N GLY A 168 38.09 -61.51 53.64
CA GLY A 168 38.69 -62.81 53.93
C GLY A 168 40.01 -63.04 53.18
N PHE A 169 40.69 -64.14 53.51
CA PHE A 169 42.01 -64.48 52.96
C PHE A 169 42.03 -64.67 51.43
N LYS A 170 40.92 -65.17 50.85
CA LYS A 170 40.79 -65.44 49.41
C LYS A 170 40.18 -64.27 48.62
N ASP A 171 39.76 -63.20 49.29
CA ASP A 171 39.03 -62.11 48.66
C ASP A 171 39.99 -61.09 48.02
N LYS A 172 39.70 -60.72 46.78
CA LYS A 172 40.44 -59.68 46.06
C LYS A 172 39.89 -58.30 46.45
N ALA A 173 40.77 -57.32 46.60
CA ALA A 173 40.35 -55.96 46.98
C ALA A 173 39.37 -55.35 45.97
N HIS A 174 39.60 -55.52 44.67
CA HIS A 174 38.73 -54.99 43.62
C HIS A 174 37.34 -55.63 43.59
N THR A 175 37.19 -56.91 43.97
CA THR A 175 35.88 -57.56 44.00
C THR A 175 35.03 -57.03 45.15
N LEU A 176 35.64 -56.77 46.31
CA LEU A 176 34.96 -56.18 47.46
C LEU A 176 34.57 -54.72 47.22
N GLU A 177 35.42 -53.96 46.53
CA GLU A 177 35.10 -52.59 46.09
C GLU A 177 33.94 -52.55 45.11
N ALA A 178 33.92 -53.46 44.13
CA ALA A 178 32.80 -53.60 43.20
C ALA A 178 31.49 -53.97 43.91
N MET A 179 31.55 -54.88 44.89
CA MET A 179 30.38 -55.25 45.70
C MET A 179 29.91 -54.10 46.60
N ALA A 180 30.83 -53.31 47.15
CA ALA A 180 30.50 -52.11 47.93
C ALA A 180 29.83 -51.03 47.06
N ASP A 181 30.28 -50.83 45.83
CA ASP A 181 29.64 -49.94 44.85
C ASP A 181 28.24 -50.46 44.46
N GLN A 182 28.10 -51.77 44.28
CA GLN A 182 26.82 -52.43 43.98
C GLN A 182 25.81 -52.28 45.13
N ALA A 183 26.26 -52.35 46.38
CA ALA A 183 25.42 -52.10 47.57
C ALA A 183 25.06 -50.62 47.74
N SER A 184 25.90 -49.71 47.25
CA SER A 184 25.68 -48.26 47.30
C SER A 184 24.62 -47.79 46.30
N ALA A 185 24.54 -48.43 45.12
CA ALA A 185 23.67 -48.01 44.02
C ALA A 185 22.17 -47.82 44.39
N PRO A 186 21.46 -48.77 45.04
CA PRO A 186 20.04 -48.58 45.40
C PRO A 186 19.83 -47.46 46.42
N LEU A 187 20.78 -47.27 47.33
CA LEU A 187 20.73 -46.19 48.33
C LEU A 187 20.85 -44.82 47.68
N MET A 188 21.72 -44.69 46.67
CA MET A 188 21.85 -43.47 45.88
C MET A 188 20.59 -43.18 45.06
N ALA A 189 19.99 -44.20 44.45
CA ALA A 189 18.73 -44.03 43.71
C ALA A 189 17.60 -43.52 44.62
N GLN A 190 17.46 -44.08 45.82
CA GLN A 190 16.47 -43.63 46.80
C GLN A 190 16.73 -42.18 47.27
N TYR A 191 17.98 -41.85 47.58
CA TYR A 191 18.38 -40.50 48.02
C TYR A 191 18.13 -39.45 46.92
N MET A 192 18.44 -39.77 45.66
CA MET A 192 18.12 -38.91 44.52
C MET A 192 16.61 -38.76 44.32
N GLY A 193 15.83 -39.82 44.49
CA GLY A 193 14.36 -39.75 44.44
C GLY A 193 13.79 -38.75 45.45
N THR A 194 14.28 -38.76 46.68
CA THR A 194 13.88 -37.77 47.71
C THR A 194 14.32 -36.35 47.35
N TYR A 195 15.51 -36.18 46.77
CA TYR A 195 16.01 -34.90 46.29
C TYR A 195 15.15 -34.34 45.15
N ILE A 196 14.79 -35.16 44.15
CA ILE A 196 13.93 -34.72 43.04
C ILE A 196 12.57 -34.24 43.58
N GLN A 197 12.00 -34.96 44.54
CA GLN A 197 10.71 -34.59 45.17
C GLN A 197 10.78 -33.24 45.88
N SER A 198 11.86 -32.92 46.60
CA SER A 198 11.98 -31.64 47.31
C SER A 198 12.05 -30.44 46.36
N PHE A 199 12.66 -30.59 45.18
CA PHE A 199 12.78 -29.50 44.19
C PHE A 199 11.67 -29.49 43.13
N THR A 200 10.81 -30.52 43.08
CA THR A 200 9.74 -30.64 42.09
C THR A 200 8.86 -29.39 42.05
N LYS A 201 8.47 -28.84 43.20
CA LYS A 201 7.62 -27.65 43.26
C LYS A 201 8.28 -26.43 42.61
N VAL A 202 9.57 -26.24 42.87
CA VAL A 202 10.36 -25.09 42.37
C VAL A 202 10.62 -25.25 40.87
N ILE A 203 10.95 -26.44 40.40
CA ILE A 203 11.21 -26.68 38.98
C ILE A 203 9.91 -26.60 38.15
N ASN A 204 8.78 -27.05 38.70
CA ASN A 204 7.48 -27.00 38.03
C ASN A 204 6.92 -25.57 37.83
N THR A 205 7.51 -24.55 38.44
CA THR A 205 7.14 -23.16 38.13
C THR A 205 7.64 -22.73 36.75
N VAL A 206 8.62 -23.45 36.20
CA VAL A 206 9.26 -23.16 34.91
C VAL A 206 9.07 -24.26 33.88
N LEU A 207 9.26 -25.52 34.28
CA LEU A 207 9.12 -26.71 33.43
C LEU A 207 7.79 -27.44 33.67
N SER A 208 7.40 -28.29 32.73
CA SER A 208 6.20 -29.12 32.86
C SER A 208 6.42 -30.28 33.84
N VAL A 209 5.36 -30.67 34.54
CA VAL A 209 5.33 -31.84 35.46
C VAL A 209 5.83 -33.12 34.79
N ASP A 210 5.60 -33.28 33.49
CA ASP A 210 6.02 -34.46 32.73
C ASP A 210 7.53 -34.64 32.64
N PHE A 211 8.30 -33.54 32.70
CA PHE A 211 9.77 -33.62 32.71
C PHE A 211 10.27 -34.31 33.98
N ILE A 212 9.70 -33.96 35.13
CA ILE A 212 10.07 -34.54 36.42
C ILE A 212 9.64 -36.01 36.50
N ARG A 213 8.44 -36.34 36.03
CA ARG A 213 7.94 -37.73 35.99
C ARG A 213 8.79 -38.65 35.11
N ALA A 214 9.42 -38.12 34.06
CA ALA A 214 10.27 -38.90 33.18
C ALA A 214 11.64 -39.28 33.80
N ILE A 215 12.01 -38.68 34.94
CA ILE A 215 13.29 -38.90 35.60
C ILE A 215 13.02 -39.52 36.99
N GLU A 216 12.74 -40.83 37.00
CA GLU A 216 12.45 -41.57 38.23
C GLU A 216 13.71 -42.01 38.99
N GLU A 217 14.84 -42.16 38.29
CA GLU A 217 16.14 -42.58 38.83
C GLU A 217 17.21 -41.65 38.26
N GLY A 218 17.76 -40.74 39.09
CA GLY A 218 18.87 -39.87 38.68
C GLY A 218 20.18 -40.63 38.42
N THR A 219 21.23 -39.94 38.00
CA THR A 219 22.56 -40.55 37.80
C THR A 219 23.52 -40.16 38.90
N ALA A 220 24.13 -41.13 39.58
CA ALA A 220 25.25 -40.91 40.51
C ALA A 220 26.57 -41.31 39.83
N LYS A 221 27.61 -40.48 39.96
CA LYS A 221 28.96 -40.76 39.42
C LYS A 221 29.96 -40.74 40.55
N TRP A 222 31.02 -41.54 40.44
CA TRP A 222 32.13 -41.43 41.36
C TRP A 222 32.87 -40.12 41.11
N ASN A 223 33.18 -39.38 42.17
CA ASN A 223 33.87 -38.08 42.13
C ASN A 223 35.39 -38.19 41.86
N ASN A 224 35.89 -39.38 41.53
CA ASN A 224 37.32 -39.71 41.37
C ASN A 224 38.19 -39.51 42.62
N GLU A 225 37.59 -39.31 43.80
CA GLU A 225 38.30 -39.25 45.07
C GLU A 225 38.55 -40.66 45.62
N GLU A 226 39.74 -40.90 46.17
CA GLU A 226 40.06 -42.18 46.80
C GLU A 226 39.11 -42.47 47.98
N PRO A 227 38.45 -43.64 48.02
CA PRO A 227 37.59 -44.01 49.14
C PRO A 227 38.38 -44.08 50.45
N LEU A 228 37.87 -43.45 51.51
CA LEU A 228 38.45 -43.61 52.84
C LEU A 228 38.19 -45.02 53.34
N ARG A 229 39.21 -45.65 53.93
CA ARG A 229 39.11 -46.98 54.52
C ARG A 229 39.63 -46.96 55.95
N PHE A 230 38.83 -47.49 56.86
CA PHE A 230 39.17 -47.63 58.27
C PHE A 230 39.05 -49.09 58.65
N GLU A 231 40.04 -49.59 59.39
CA GLU A 231 40.01 -50.94 59.92
C GLU A 231 39.16 -50.98 61.19
N MET A 232 38.11 -51.79 61.20
CA MET A 232 37.18 -51.88 62.33
C MET A 232 37.55 -53.03 63.27
N GLU A 233 37.82 -54.22 62.72
CA GLU A 233 38.08 -55.42 63.53
C GLU A 233 38.88 -56.45 62.75
N LYS A 234 39.83 -57.12 63.42
CA LYS A 234 40.55 -58.29 62.90
C LYS A 234 39.99 -59.55 63.58
N GLY A 235 39.47 -60.48 62.79
CA GLY A 235 38.94 -61.75 63.30
C GLY A 235 39.44 -62.97 62.52
N ALA A 236 39.11 -64.16 63.01
CA ALA A 236 39.49 -65.43 62.37
C ALA A 236 38.90 -65.61 60.95
N LYS A 237 37.87 -64.83 60.59
CA LYS A 237 37.22 -64.84 59.27
C LYS A 237 37.78 -63.79 58.30
N GLY A 238 38.65 -62.89 58.76
CA GLY A 238 39.18 -61.79 57.97
C GLY A 238 39.18 -60.44 58.72
N THR A 239 39.49 -59.37 58.00
CA THR A 239 39.49 -58.00 58.53
C THR A 239 38.26 -57.24 58.02
N THR A 240 37.48 -56.66 58.94
CA THR A 240 36.34 -55.81 58.60
C THR A 240 36.79 -54.37 58.37
N TYR A 241 36.41 -53.81 57.23
CA TYR A 241 36.70 -52.43 56.86
C TYR A 241 35.42 -51.62 56.79
N LEU A 242 35.49 -50.38 57.30
CA LEU A 242 34.57 -49.31 56.97
C LEU A 242 35.13 -48.56 55.76
N ARG A 243 34.35 -48.52 54.69
CA ARG A 243 34.63 -47.72 53.50
C ARG A 243 33.68 -46.54 53.44
N LEU A 244 34.21 -45.34 53.31
CA LEU A 244 33.43 -44.14 53.01
C LEU A 244 33.79 -43.66 51.61
N LYS A 245 32.80 -43.59 50.72
CA LYS A 245 32.99 -43.12 49.33
C LYS A 245 31.97 -42.03 49.01
N ARG A 246 32.43 -41.00 48.31
CA ARG A 246 31.63 -39.87 47.88
C ARG A 246 31.25 -39.98 46.40
N TYR A 247 30.01 -39.68 46.10
CA TYR A 247 29.44 -39.71 44.76
C TYR A 247 28.91 -38.33 44.40
N GLU A 248 29.11 -37.92 43.16
CA GLU A 248 28.46 -36.75 42.59
C GLU A 248 27.06 -37.11 42.13
N LEU A 249 26.10 -36.24 42.43
CA LEU A 249 24.70 -36.43 42.11
C LEU A 249 24.31 -35.59 40.89
N TYR A 250 23.70 -36.27 39.93
CA TYR A 250 23.02 -35.68 38.77
C TYR A 250 21.56 -36.15 38.76
N PRO A 251 20.72 -35.60 39.66
CA PRO A 251 19.36 -36.10 39.89
C PRO A 251 18.47 -36.02 38.64
N PHE A 252 18.71 -35.03 37.78
CA PHE A 252 17.90 -34.81 36.57
C PHE A 252 18.54 -35.40 35.30
N GLN A 253 19.62 -36.17 35.42
CA GLN A 253 20.22 -36.88 34.30
C GLN A 253 19.64 -38.29 34.20
N ALA A 254 19.00 -38.59 33.06
CA ALA A 254 18.48 -39.93 32.79
C ALA A 254 19.61 -40.98 32.74
N PRO A 255 19.39 -42.19 33.30
CA PRO A 255 20.39 -43.24 33.35
C PRO A 255 20.62 -43.82 31.95
N LYS A 256 21.89 -43.90 31.52
CA LYS A 256 22.27 -44.35 30.17
C LYS A 256 22.02 -45.84 29.88
N GLY A 257 21.65 -46.64 30.89
CA GLY A 257 21.56 -48.10 30.81
C GLY A 257 20.19 -48.71 31.16
N GLY A 258 19.14 -47.90 31.29
CA GLY A 258 17.83 -48.35 31.80
C GLY A 258 17.82 -48.57 33.32
N ARG A 259 16.65 -48.89 33.89
CA ARG A 259 16.49 -49.10 35.34
C ARG A 259 17.38 -50.26 35.80
N VAL A 260 18.36 -49.98 36.65
CA VAL A 260 19.24 -51.00 37.21
C VAL A 260 18.47 -51.71 38.32
N LYS A 261 17.97 -52.93 38.06
CA LYS A 261 17.42 -53.76 39.15
C LYS A 261 18.53 -54.00 40.17
N PRO A 262 18.39 -53.55 41.43
CA PRO A 262 19.40 -53.80 42.43
C PRO A 262 19.48 -55.31 42.65
N PRO A 263 20.67 -55.91 42.53
CA PRO A 263 20.85 -57.30 42.89
C PRO A 263 20.62 -57.48 44.40
N PRO A 264 20.19 -58.67 44.85
CA PRO A 264 19.90 -58.91 46.26
C PRO A 264 21.13 -58.58 47.11
N ALA A 265 20.94 -57.78 48.16
CA ALA A 265 21.99 -57.39 49.08
C ALA A 265 22.73 -58.64 49.57
N SER A 266 24.05 -58.68 49.34
CA SER A 266 24.87 -59.78 49.87
C SER A 266 24.80 -59.74 51.40
N ARG A 267 24.51 -60.88 52.05
CA ARG A 267 24.31 -60.97 53.52
C ARG A 267 25.49 -60.48 54.36
N ASN A 268 26.65 -60.23 53.74
CA ASN A 268 27.91 -59.86 54.39
C ASN A 268 28.32 -58.39 54.15
N ILE A 269 27.52 -57.60 53.44
CA ILE A 269 27.80 -56.17 53.19
C ILE A 269 26.64 -55.33 53.71
N ARG A 270 26.96 -54.33 54.53
CA ARG A 270 25.98 -53.38 55.07
C ARG A 270 26.37 -51.99 54.59
N ALA A 271 25.39 -51.21 54.11
CA ALA A 271 25.64 -49.89 53.55
C ALA A 271 24.57 -48.89 53.99
N VAL A 272 24.95 -47.62 54.12
CA VAL A 272 24.05 -46.52 54.46
C VAL A 272 24.51 -45.21 53.81
N VAL A 273 23.57 -44.34 53.44
CA VAL A 273 23.89 -42.94 53.09
C VAL A 273 24.11 -42.17 54.38
N VAL A 274 25.23 -41.47 54.47
CA VAL A 274 25.62 -40.73 55.66
C VAL A 274 25.53 -39.24 55.37
N THR A 275 24.63 -38.54 56.07
CA THR A 275 24.44 -37.09 55.91
C THR A 275 24.96 -36.28 57.08
N SER A 276 25.19 -36.94 58.22
CA SER A 276 25.68 -36.33 59.45
C SER A 276 26.66 -37.24 60.20
N LYS A 277 27.46 -36.65 61.10
CA LYS A 277 28.30 -37.41 62.04
C LYS A 277 27.47 -38.44 62.81
N LYS A 278 26.28 -38.05 63.26
CA LYS A 278 25.36 -38.91 64.02
C LYS A 278 24.92 -40.12 63.21
N ASP A 279 24.71 -39.97 61.90
CA ASP A 279 24.31 -41.09 61.02
C ASP A 279 25.42 -42.13 60.93
N LEU A 280 26.68 -41.69 60.81
CA LEU A 280 27.83 -42.60 60.80
C LEU A 280 27.99 -43.31 62.14
N ASP A 281 27.88 -42.57 63.24
CA ASP A 281 28.01 -43.12 64.58
C ASP A 281 26.90 -44.16 64.86
N ASN A 282 25.65 -43.83 64.52
CA ASN A 282 24.51 -44.76 64.63
C ASN A 282 24.73 -46.01 63.79
N PHE A 283 25.17 -45.85 62.54
CA PHE A 283 25.47 -46.97 61.67
C PHE A 283 26.55 -47.89 62.26
N LEU A 284 27.62 -47.34 62.84
CA LEU A 284 28.63 -48.15 63.50
C LEU A 284 28.07 -48.88 64.73
N ILE A 285 27.27 -48.21 65.56
CA ILE A 285 26.65 -48.78 66.77
C ILE A 285 25.67 -49.91 66.41
N GLU A 286 24.81 -49.72 65.42
CA GLU A 286 23.89 -50.75 64.90
C GLU A 286 24.63 -52.00 64.40
N ASN A 287 25.89 -51.81 63.99
CA ASN A 287 26.79 -52.86 63.54
C ASN A 287 27.75 -53.37 64.62
N ARG A 288 27.55 -52.96 65.88
CA ARG A 288 28.32 -53.36 67.08
C ARG A 288 29.76 -52.84 67.11
N TYR A 289 30.03 -51.72 66.45
CA TYR A 289 31.31 -51.01 66.50
C TYR A 289 31.19 -49.75 67.38
N THR A 290 32.22 -49.46 68.18
CA THR A 290 32.24 -48.26 69.04
C THR A 290 32.95 -47.11 68.31
N PRO A 291 32.26 -46.00 67.99
CA PRO A 291 32.86 -44.90 67.22
C PRO A 291 34.11 -44.27 67.87
N THR A 292 34.14 -44.20 69.21
CA THR A 292 35.29 -43.65 69.97
C THR A 292 36.52 -44.56 69.96
N GLY A 293 36.40 -45.81 69.51
CA GLY A 293 37.50 -46.76 69.38
C GLY A 293 38.33 -46.60 68.10
N HIS A 294 37.95 -45.69 67.19
CA HIS A 294 38.56 -45.52 65.87
C HIS A 294 38.87 -44.04 65.57
N ASP A 295 39.96 -43.76 64.84
CA ASP A 295 40.26 -42.40 64.33
C ASP A 295 39.39 -42.10 63.10
N LEU A 296 38.22 -41.50 63.32
CA LEU A 296 37.23 -41.18 62.30
C LEU A 296 37.24 -39.69 61.88
N GLU A 297 38.23 -38.90 62.30
CA GLU A 297 38.26 -37.45 62.04
C GLU A 297 38.23 -37.12 60.53
N ARG A 298 38.90 -37.93 59.71
CA ARG A 298 38.85 -37.77 58.25
C ARG A 298 37.46 -38.08 57.67
N ALA A 299 36.75 -39.06 58.22
CA ALA A 299 35.39 -39.39 57.81
C ALA A 299 34.41 -38.27 58.19
N TYR A 300 34.51 -37.75 59.42
CA TYR A 300 33.68 -36.64 59.88
C TYR A 300 33.92 -35.36 59.07
N ARG A 301 35.17 -35.08 58.70
CA ARG A 301 35.51 -33.97 57.80
C ARG A 301 34.86 -34.14 56.43
N MET A 302 34.99 -35.31 55.81
CA MET A 302 34.38 -35.61 54.51
C MET A 302 32.85 -35.44 54.55
N ILE A 303 32.19 -35.91 55.62
CA ILE A 303 30.74 -35.74 55.79
C ILE A 303 30.38 -34.26 55.87
N ARG A 304 31.10 -33.48 56.69
CA ARG A 304 30.87 -32.04 56.83
C ARG A 304 31.07 -31.28 55.52
N GLU A 305 32.13 -31.59 54.77
CA GLU A 305 32.39 -31.01 53.45
C GLU A 305 31.27 -31.36 52.47
N THR A 306 30.80 -32.61 52.46
CA THR A 306 29.66 -33.07 51.64
C THR A 306 28.39 -32.28 51.98
N THR A 307 28.07 -32.10 53.27
CA THR A 307 26.91 -31.30 53.71
C THR A 307 27.02 -29.85 53.24
N GLN A 308 28.21 -29.24 53.37
CA GLN A 308 28.44 -27.86 52.95
C GLN A 308 28.32 -27.70 51.42
N MET A 309 28.89 -28.63 50.65
CA MET A 309 28.78 -28.63 49.19
C MET A 309 27.33 -28.81 48.72
N ASN A 310 26.54 -29.63 49.42
CA ASN A 310 25.11 -29.79 49.13
C ASN A 310 24.31 -28.51 49.39
N ALA A 311 24.59 -27.81 50.49
CA ALA A 311 23.94 -26.53 50.78
C ALA A 311 24.22 -25.49 49.69
N THR A 312 25.49 -25.37 49.24
CA THR A 312 25.86 -24.46 48.15
C THR A 312 25.23 -24.87 46.82
N ALA A 313 25.15 -26.17 46.52
CA ALA A 313 24.49 -26.67 45.31
C ALA A 313 22.98 -26.38 45.32
N GLU A 314 22.32 -26.53 46.47
CA GLU A 314 20.91 -26.18 46.64
C GLU A 314 20.65 -24.68 46.44
N GLU A 315 21.46 -23.80 47.05
CA GLU A 315 21.35 -22.36 46.84
C GLU A 315 21.53 -21.99 45.36
N GLY A 316 22.54 -22.56 44.70
CA GLY A 316 22.80 -22.36 43.28
C GLY A 316 21.64 -22.83 42.38
N LEU A 317 21.03 -23.98 42.69
CA LEU A 317 19.84 -24.48 42.00
C LEU A 317 18.65 -23.53 42.15
N GLN A 318 18.37 -23.08 43.37
CA GLN A 318 17.27 -22.15 43.63
C GLN A 318 17.48 -20.82 42.91
N GLU A 319 18.69 -20.27 42.93
CA GLU A 319 19.02 -19.03 42.22
C GLU A 319 18.85 -19.17 40.70
N GLN A 320 19.36 -20.26 40.11
CA GLN A 320 19.22 -20.50 38.68
C GLN A 320 17.76 -20.65 38.27
N VAL A 321 16.98 -21.49 38.97
CA VAL A 321 15.56 -21.67 38.65
C VAL A 321 14.80 -20.34 38.79
N LYS A 322 15.08 -19.56 39.84
CA LYS A 322 14.50 -18.22 40.02
C LYS A 322 14.86 -17.29 38.86
N SER A 323 16.11 -17.30 38.39
CA SER A 323 16.54 -16.49 37.24
C SER A 323 15.75 -16.83 35.97
N TYR A 324 15.55 -18.12 35.67
CA TYR A 324 14.72 -18.54 34.53
C TYR A 324 13.25 -18.20 34.73
N GLN A 325 12.73 -18.34 35.95
CA GLN A 325 11.36 -17.97 36.31
C GLN A 325 11.13 -16.47 36.06
N ASP A 326 12.03 -15.60 36.50
CA ASP A 326 11.92 -14.15 36.32
C ASP A 326 11.99 -13.75 34.83
N ARG A 327 12.87 -14.39 34.06
CA ARG A 327 12.96 -14.19 32.60
C ARG A 327 11.67 -14.60 31.89
N ILE A 328 11.11 -15.76 32.21
CA ILE A 328 9.86 -16.25 31.61
C ILE A 328 8.68 -15.37 32.05
N ALA A 329 8.61 -14.96 33.32
CA ALA A 329 7.57 -14.06 33.80
C ALA A 329 7.63 -12.70 33.08
N SER A 330 8.83 -12.18 32.81
CA SER A 330 9.03 -10.96 32.01
C SER A 330 8.51 -11.14 30.56
N LEU A 331 8.82 -12.27 29.91
CA LEU A 331 8.31 -12.56 28.57
C LEU A 331 6.78 -12.73 28.56
N GLN A 332 6.21 -13.41 29.54
CA GLN A 332 4.76 -13.55 29.71
C GLN A 332 4.07 -12.20 29.94
N LYS A 333 4.71 -11.27 30.65
CA LYS A 333 4.22 -9.90 30.79
C LYS A 333 4.18 -9.19 29.42
N LYS A 334 5.26 -9.26 28.64
CA LYS A 334 5.32 -8.69 27.27
C LYS A 334 4.27 -9.29 26.33
N ILE A 335 4.00 -10.60 26.44
CA ILE A 335 2.93 -11.25 25.67
C ILE A 335 1.56 -10.65 26.02
N ARG A 336 1.26 -10.48 27.32
CA ARG A 336 -0.01 -9.87 27.76
C ARG A 336 -0.16 -8.43 27.28
N GLU A 337 0.91 -7.64 27.36
CA GLU A 337 0.94 -6.26 26.84
C GLU A 337 0.68 -6.24 25.32
N ALA A 338 1.39 -7.05 24.55
CA ALA A 338 1.19 -7.15 23.10
C ALA A 338 -0.22 -7.64 22.71
N GLN A 339 -0.80 -8.57 23.48
CA GLN A 339 -2.19 -9.03 23.29
C GLN A 339 -3.22 -7.94 23.60
N SER A 340 -2.99 -7.15 24.65
CA SER A 340 -3.83 -5.99 24.98
C SER A 340 -3.77 -4.95 23.85
N ASP A 341 -2.57 -4.63 23.37
CA ASP A 341 -2.38 -3.70 22.26
C ASP A 341 -3.05 -4.21 20.98
N LYS A 342 -2.94 -5.52 20.70
CA LYS A 342 -3.66 -6.16 19.59
C LYS A 342 -5.17 -5.99 19.72
N GLY A 343 -5.73 -6.18 20.92
CA GLY A 343 -7.14 -5.94 21.19
C GLY A 343 -7.55 -4.50 20.86
N SER A 344 -6.74 -3.53 21.27
CA SER A 344 -6.99 -2.10 20.97
C SER A 344 -6.92 -1.80 19.46
N GLN A 345 -5.93 -2.35 18.75
CA GLN A 345 -5.77 -2.19 17.31
C GLN A 345 -6.89 -2.89 16.53
N THR A 346 -7.37 -4.03 17.00
CA THR A 346 -8.51 -4.74 16.39
C THR A 346 -9.80 -3.94 16.51
N ALA A 347 -10.03 -3.31 17.67
CA ALA A 347 -11.17 -2.41 17.85
C ALA A 347 -11.07 -1.16 16.96
N LEU A 348 -9.87 -0.60 16.81
CA LEU A 348 -9.60 0.51 15.90
C LEU A 348 -9.81 0.09 14.42
N LEU A 349 -9.36 -1.10 14.04
CA LEU A 349 -9.53 -1.66 12.70
C LEU A 349 -11.01 -1.73 12.35
N LYS A 350 -11.84 -2.28 13.25
CA LYS A 350 -13.30 -2.37 13.03
C LYS A 350 -13.93 -1.00 12.77
N ARG A 351 -13.56 0.02 13.57
CA ARG A 351 -14.04 1.40 13.35
C ARG A 351 -13.60 1.97 12.00
N ARG A 352 -12.36 1.71 11.57
CA ARG A 352 -11.83 2.15 10.27
C ARG A 352 -12.49 1.42 9.10
N GLU A 353 -12.79 0.14 9.25
CA GLU A 353 -13.54 -0.64 8.25
C GLU A 353 -14.97 -0.10 8.10
N GLU A 354 -15.65 0.22 9.21
CA GLU A 354 -16.96 0.87 9.18
C GLU A 354 -16.91 2.25 8.47
N GLN A 355 -15.85 3.03 8.67
CA GLN A 355 -15.63 4.30 7.97
C GLN A 355 -15.36 4.10 6.47
N LEU A 356 -14.57 3.10 6.11
CA LEU A 356 -14.31 2.73 4.72
C LEU A 356 -15.60 2.29 4.02
N ASP A 357 -16.46 1.52 4.69
CA ASP A 357 -17.74 1.10 4.13
C ASP A 357 -18.69 2.29 3.92
N ARG A 358 -18.72 3.26 4.85
CA ARG A 358 -19.51 4.49 4.69
C ARG A 358 -19.03 5.31 3.49
N THR A 359 -17.73 5.57 3.40
CA THR A 359 -17.13 6.33 2.28
C THR A 359 -17.28 5.59 0.94
N ALA A 360 -17.23 4.26 0.94
CA ALA A 360 -17.51 3.46 -0.26
C ALA A 360 -18.97 3.62 -0.75
N ARG A 361 -19.94 3.61 0.18
CA ARG A 361 -21.35 3.87 -0.16
C ARG A 361 -21.56 5.30 -0.67
N GLU A 362 -20.93 6.29 -0.04
CA GLU A 362 -20.98 7.68 -0.52
C GLU A 362 -20.36 7.79 -1.93
N ALA A 363 -19.22 7.16 -2.18
CA ALA A 363 -18.59 7.16 -3.49
C ALA A 363 -19.52 6.62 -4.58
N THR A 364 -20.23 5.51 -4.31
CA THR A 364 -21.21 4.94 -5.26
C THR A 364 -22.40 5.86 -5.47
N ALA A 365 -22.89 6.53 -4.43
CA ALA A 365 -24.01 7.47 -4.54
C ALA A 365 -23.62 8.72 -5.36
N VAL A 366 -22.44 9.28 -5.12
CA VAL A 366 -21.93 10.44 -5.87
C VAL A 366 -21.63 10.07 -7.33
N GLN A 367 -21.16 8.85 -7.58
CA GLN A 367 -20.96 8.35 -8.95
C GLN A 367 -22.27 8.33 -9.75
N SER A 368 -23.34 7.75 -9.17
CA SER A 368 -24.67 7.73 -9.82
C SER A 368 -25.17 9.15 -10.12
N GLN A 369 -25.03 10.08 -9.16
CA GLN A 369 -25.43 11.48 -9.36
C GLN A 369 -24.61 12.17 -10.45
N LYS A 370 -23.32 11.86 -10.55
CA LYS A 370 -22.44 12.40 -11.59
C LYS A 370 -22.88 11.91 -12.97
N GLU A 371 -23.17 10.62 -13.12
CA GLU A 371 -23.64 10.05 -14.38
C GLU A 371 -24.96 10.70 -14.84
N GLU A 372 -25.90 10.93 -13.93
CA GLU A 372 -27.13 11.67 -14.20
C GLU A 372 -26.87 13.13 -14.62
N ALA A 373 -25.90 13.80 -13.98
CA ALA A 373 -25.53 15.17 -14.29
C ALA A 373 -24.80 15.28 -15.65
N ASP A 374 -23.96 14.31 -15.98
CA ASP A 374 -23.31 14.19 -17.30
C ASP A 374 -24.35 14.01 -18.40
N GLN A 375 -25.36 13.16 -18.18
CA GLN A 375 -26.46 13.00 -19.12
C GLN A 375 -27.29 14.28 -19.27
N SER A 376 -27.59 14.94 -18.16
CA SER A 376 -28.32 16.23 -18.16
C SER A 376 -27.54 17.32 -18.90
N PHE A 377 -26.21 17.35 -18.75
CA PHE A 377 -25.34 18.28 -19.45
C PHE A 377 -25.33 18.01 -20.96
N ARG A 378 -25.21 16.76 -21.39
CA ARG A 378 -25.30 16.37 -22.82
C ARG A 378 -26.65 16.78 -23.43
N ASN A 379 -27.75 16.51 -22.72
CA ASN A 379 -29.09 16.89 -23.16
C ASN A 379 -29.24 18.42 -23.30
N ALA A 380 -28.74 19.19 -22.33
CA ALA A 380 -28.79 20.66 -22.38
C ALA A 380 -27.89 21.24 -23.47
N GLN A 381 -26.73 20.64 -23.71
CA GLN A 381 -25.84 21.01 -24.82
C GLN A 381 -26.51 20.75 -26.18
N GLN A 382 -27.14 19.59 -26.35
CA GLN A 382 -27.88 19.24 -27.56
C GLN A 382 -29.05 20.20 -27.78
N ALA A 383 -29.85 20.49 -26.76
CA ALA A 383 -30.99 21.41 -26.86
C ALA A 383 -30.55 22.84 -27.24
N LEU A 384 -29.45 23.33 -26.66
CA LEU A 384 -28.89 24.63 -27.02
C LEU A 384 -28.38 24.64 -28.47
N HIS A 385 -27.74 23.55 -28.91
CA HIS A 385 -27.27 23.40 -30.28
C HIS A 385 -28.44 23.38 -31.26
N ASP A 386 -29.48 22.60 -30.99
CA ASP A 386 -30.67 22.47 -31.85
C ASP A 386 -31.42 23.81 -32.01
N ILE A 387 -31.53 24.60 -30.93
CA ILE A 387 -32.13 25.95 -30.98
C ILE A 387 -31.26 26.93 -31.77
N LYS A 388 -29.93 26.87 -31.63
CA LYS A 388 -29.03 27.73 -32.41
C LYS A 388 -28.98 27.35 -33.89
N ARG A 389 -29.19 26.06 -34.20
CA ARG A 389 -29.09 25.49 -35.55
C ARG A 389 -30.13 26.07 -36.51
N VAL A 390 -31.35 26.33 -36.03
CA VAL A 390 -32.48 26.75 -36.87
C VAL A 390 -32.97 28.11 -36.43
N ARG A 391 -33.05 29.06 -37.37
CA ARG A 391 -33.72 30.35 -37.14
C ARG A 391 -34.73 30.64 -38.24
N GLU A 392 -35.88 31.15 -37.87
CA GLU A 392 -36.83 31.74 -38.80
C GLU A 392 -36.77 33.27 -38.66
N SER A 393 -36.67 33.97 -39.77
CA SER A 393 -36.60 35.43 -39.80
C SER A 393 -37.57 36.01 -40.83
N ILE A 394 -38.06 37.23 -40.54
CA ILE A 394 -38.93 37.99 -41.46
C ILE A 394 -38.10 39.12 -42.07
N ILE A 395 -37.96 39.10 -43.40
CA ILE A 395 -37.20 40.06 -44.20
C ILE A 395 -38.17 40.90 -45.03
N PHE A 396 -38.04 42.21 -44.94
CA PHE A 396 -38.83 43.17 -45.72
C PHE A 396 -38.04 43.60 -46.95
N LYS A 397 -38.66 43.56 -48.13
CA LYS A 397 -38.10 44.15 -49.36
C LYS A 397 -39.13 45.01 -50.07
N THR A 398 -38.65 46.13 -50.58
CA THR A 398 -39.39 47.02 -51.46
C THR A 398 -38.76 46.94 -52.83
N ALA A 399 -39.54 46.70 -53.88
CA ALA A 399 -39.11 46.79 -55.27
C ALA A 399 -39.91 47.87 -55.99
N LEU A 400 -39.25 48.59 -56.90
CA LEU A 400 -39.87 49.54 -57.81
C LEU A 400 -39.75 48.94 -59.21
N ALA A 401 -40.87 48.84 -59.91
CA ALA A 401 -40.97 48.18 -61.20
C ALA A 401 -41.58 49.14 -62.23
N THR A 402 -40.87 49.42 -63.32
CA THR A 402 -41.38 50.23 -64.44
C THR A 402 -41.87 49.27 -65.52
N ALA A 403 -43.16 49.36 -65.90
CA ALA A 403 -43.74 48.43 -66.86
C ALA A 403 -43.08 48.59 -68.25
N ARG A 404 -42.65 47.49 -68.87
CA ARG A 404 -42.10 47.49 -70.24
C ARG A 404 -43.14 46.93 -71.22
N GLY A 405 -43.60 47.76 -72.15
CA GLY A 405 -44.45 47.32 -73.26
C GLY A 405 -45.79 46.71 -72.82
N SER A 406 -46.02 45.43 -73.13
CA SER A 406 -47.29 44.70 -72.90
C SER A 406 -47.39 43.96 -71.56
N GLN A 407 -46.41 44.10 -70.66
CA GLN A 407 -46.42 43.42 -69.35
C GLN A 407 -47.48 44.05 -68.43
N THR A 408 -48.17 43.22 -67.66
CA THR A 408 -49.08 43.74 -66.63
C THR A 408 -48.29 44.31 -65.45
N PRO A 409 -48.85 45.29 -64.72
CA PRO A 409 -48.29 45.77 -63.45
C PRO A 409 -47.92 44.63 -62.47
N ALA A 410 -48.67 43.53 -62.48
CA ALA A 410 -48.42 42.34 -61.67
C ALA A 410 -47.20 41.54 -62.15
N GLU A 411 -47.04 41.37 -63.46
CA GLU A 411 -45.90 40.66 -64.07
C GLU A 411 -44.59 41.39 -63.83
N THR A 412 -44.53 42.69 -64.10
CA THR A 412 -43.33 43.51 -63.90
C THR A 412 -42.95 43.58 -62.41
N SER A 413 -43.93 43.63 -61.52
CA SER A 413 -43.70 43.63 -60.07
C SER A 413 -43.18 42.30 -59.53
N ALA A 414 -43.70 41.19 -60.05
CA ALA A 414 -43.21 39.86 -59.69
C ALA A 414 -41.76 39.66 -60.13
N GLU A 415 -41.36 40.17 -61.30
CA GLU A 415 -39.97 40.13 -61.78
C GLU A 415 -39.05 40.98 -60.90
N ALA A 416 -39.43 42.21 -60.58
CA ALA A 416 -38.61 43.11 -59.75
C ALA A 416 -38.40 42.58 -58.31
N ILE A 417 -39.36 41.83 -57.77
CA ILE A 417 -39.23 41.18 -56.45
C ILE A 417 -38.34 39.93 -56.53
N ILE A 418 -38.39 39.18 -57.64
CA ILE A 418 -37.56 37.99 -57.83
C ILE A 418 -36.07 38.32 -57.81
N ASP A 419 -35.69 39.43 -58.42
CA ASP A 419 -34.30 39.90 -58.43
C ASP A 419 -33.77 40.18 -57.02
N LYS A 420 -34.67 40.48 -56.06
CA LYS A 420 -34.32 40.72 -54.66
C LYS A 420 -34.27 39.45 -53.80
N LEU A 421 -34.64 38.27 -54.32
CA LEU A 421 -34.66 37.04 -53.51
C LEU A 421 -33.26 36.60 -53.06
N ALA A 422 -32.22 36.90 -53.85
CA ALA A 422 -30.84 36.66 -53.46
C ALA A 422 -30.44 37.53 -52.25
N GLU A 423 -30.84 38.80 -52.26
CA GLU A 423 -30.65 39.70 -51.11
C GLU A 423 -31.45 39.24 -49.88
N VAL A 424 -32.70 38.79 -50.05
CA VAL A 424 -33.52 38.24 -48.95
C VAL A 424 -32.82 37.09 -48.27
N ARG A 425 -32.24 36.17 -49.05
CA ARG A 425 -31.45 35.04 -48.51
C ARG A 425 -30.21 35.54 -47.78
N ASN A 426 -29.47 36.48 -48.35
CA ASN A 426 -28.26 37.04 -47.73
C ASN A 426 -28.57 37.81 -46.43
N ASP A 427 -29.65 38.59 -46.39
CA ASP A 427 -30.08 39.32 -45.20
C ASP A 427 -30.48 38.35 -44.08
N ALA A 428 -31.20 37.27 -44.41
CA ALA A 428 -31.55 36.22 -43.45
C ALA A 428 -30.32 35.49 -42.91
N LYS A 429 -29.34 35.16 -43.76
CA LYS A 429 -28.05 34.57 -43.34
C LYS A 429 -27.28 35.51 -42.41
N THR A 430 -27.25 36.80 -42.74
CA THR A 430 -26.55 37.82 -41.95
C THR A 430 -27.21 37.99 -40.58
N GLN A 431 -28.56 38.02 -40.52
CA GLN A 431 -29.29 38.04 -39.27
C GLN A 431 -29.01 36.81 -38.42
N HIS A 432 -29.05 35.59 -39.00
CA HIS A 432 -28.72 34.37 -38.26
C HIS A 432 -27.29 34.40 -37.70
N SER A 433 -26.31 34.74 -38.55
CA SER A 433 -24.88 34.84 -38.18
C SER A 433 -24.63 35.83 -37.03
N THR A 434 -25.20 37.04 -37.12
CA THR A 434 -25.07 38.09 -36.09
C THR A 434 -25.75 37.74 -34.77
N SER A 435 -26.67 36.76 -34.76
CA SER A 435 -27.31 36.27 -33.54
C SER A 435 -26.66 35.01 -32.96
N THR A 436 -25.83 34.30 -33.73
CA THR A 436 -25.09 33.10 -33.27
C THR A 436 -23.66 33.40 -32.82
N THR A 437 -23.15 34.60 -33.07
CA THR A 437 -21.88 35.07 -32.51
C THR A 437 -22.06 35.39 -31.03
N GLU A 438 -21.69 34.45 -30.15
CA GLU A 438 -20.97 34.74 -28.91
C GLU A 438 -20.39 33.50 -28.19
N VAL A 439 -19.10 33.64 -27.91
CA VAL A 439 -18.20 33.07 -26.88
C VAL A 439 -18.23 31.56 -26.61
N THR A 440 -17.31 30.86 -27.27
CA THR A 440 -16.72 29.62 -26.77
C THR A 440 -15.37 29.93 -26.09
N ASN A 441 -15.22 29.57 -24.81
CA ASN A 441 -13.94 29.52 -24.06
C ASN A 441 -13.19 30.84 -23.74
N PHE A 442 -13.87 31.91 -23.29
CA PHE A 442 -13.26 33.12 -22.69
C PHE A 442 -12.14 33.81 -23.49
N THR A 443 -12.01 33.52 -24.77
CA THR A 443 -11.12 34.20 -25.70
C THR A 443 -11.88 34.38 -27.02
N VAL A 444 -11.93 35.63 -27.50
CA VAL A 444 -12.36 35.95 -28.87
C VAL A 444 -11.27 35.40 -29.78
N SER A 445 -11.34 34.11 -30.09
CA SER A 445 -10.56 33.55 -31.18
C SER A 445 -11.37 33.79 -32.45
N GLY A 446 -10.79 34.62 -33.31
CA GLY A 446 -11.39 35.08 -34.54
C GLY A 446 -11.81 33.94 -35.45
N GLU A 447 -12.81 34.25 -36.28
CA GLU A 447 -13.02 33.68 -37.61
C GLU A 447 -12.52 32.25 -37.77
N SER A 448 -13.24 31.27 -37.22
CA SER A 448 -13.22 29.96 -37.86
C SER A 448 -14.03 30.12 -39.14
N ALA A 449 -13.29 30.30 -40.24
CA ALA A 449 -13.73 30.33 -41.63
C ALA A 449 -14.32 28.98 -42.09
N HIS A 450 -15.26 28.44 -41.33
CA HIS A 450 -16.20 27.47 -41.84
C HIS A 450 -17.51 28.23 -42.04
N GLN A 451 -17.74 28.66 -43.27
CA GLN A 451 -19.09 28.90 -43.75
C GLN A 451 -19.83 27.58 -43.57
N ALA A 452 -20.39 27.34 -42.38
CA ALA A 452 -21.52 26.44 -42.23
C ALA A 452 -22.47 26.87 -43.34
N VAL A 453 -22.75 25.93 -44.26
CA VAL A 453 -23.61 26.21 -45.41
C VAL A 453 -24.96 26.55 -44.81
N THR A 454 -25.19 27.85 -44.63
CA THR A 454 -26.45 28.36 -44.12
C THR A 454 -27.40 28.22 -45.29
N GLU A 455 -28.11 27.10 -45.32
CA GLU A 455 -29.21 26.94 -46.25
C GLU A 455 -30.29 27.93 -45.81
N ALA A 456 -30.57 28.92 -46.66
CA ALA A 456 -31.58 29.93 -46.42
C ALA A 456 -32.74 29.68 -47.38
N ARG A 457 -33.81 29.11 -46.85
CA ARG A 457 -34.99 28.73 -47.62
C ARG A 457 -36.14 29.67 -47.31
N ILE A 458 -36.72 30.25 -48.35
CA ILE A 458 -37.93 31.07 -48.21
C ILE A 458 -39.12 30.12 -48.05
N ILE A 459 -39.86 30.26 -46.95
CA ILE A 459 -40.95 29.34 -46.57
C ILE A 459 -42.33 29.97 -46.73
N SER A 460 -42.45 31.28 -46.60
CA SER A 460 -43.70 31.99 -46.87
C SER A 460 -43.46 33.43 -47.31
N VAL A 461 -44.43 33.97 -48.05
CA VAL A 461 -44.44 35.36 -48.54
C VAL A 461 -45.72 36.06 -48.11
N ARG A 462 -45.64 37.37 -47.89
CA ARG A 462 -46.79 38.22 -47.57
C ARG A 462 -46.66 39.53 -48.31
N LEU A 463 -47.71 39.89 -49.07
CA LEU A 463 -47.78 41.16 -49.79
C LEU A 463 -48.20 42.28 -48.82
N ILE A 464 -47.35 43.30 -48.66
CA ILE A 464 -47.59 44.41 -47.72
C ILE A 464 -48.34 45.54 -48.43
N SER A 465 -47.80 45.98 -49.57
CA SER A 465 -48.44 47.01 -50.38
C SER A 465 -48.08 46.86 -51.85
N PHE A 466 -49.00 47.32 -52.70
CA PHE A 466 -48.90 47.39 -54.15
C PHE A 466 -49.44 48.76 -54.59
N ILE A 467 -48.54 49.72 -54.79
CA ILE A 467 -48.87 51.15 -54.94
C ILE A 467 -48.49 51.61 -56.34
N ASN A 468 -49.41 52.31 -57.01
CA ASN A 468 -49.15 52.95 -58.29
C ASN A 468 -48.40 54.27 -58.08
N GLU A 469 -47.26 54.43 -58.75
CA GLU A 469 -46.45 55.67 -58.76
C GLU A 469 -46.37 56.28 -60.17
N GLY A 470 -47.43 56.12 -60.97
CA GLY A 470 -47.51 56.61 -62.35
C GLY A 470 -47.03 55.55 -63.34
N ASP A 471 -45.87 55.77 -63.96
CA ASP A 471 -45.26 54.81 -64.91
C ASP A 471 -44.58 53.62 -64.21
N SER A 472 -44.61 53.59 -62.88
CA SER A 472 -43.97 52.55 -62.06
C SER A 472 -44.87 52.09 -60.94
N VAL A 473 -44.63 50.87 -60.48
CA VAL A 473 -45.35 50.26 -59.36
C VAL A 473 -44.36 49.93 -58.25
N ARG A 474 -44.70 50.36 -57.05
CA ARG A 474 -43.96 50.03 -55.84
C ARG A 474 -44.62 48.85 -55.15
N VAL A 475 -43.84 47.80 -54.95
CA VAL A 475 -44.29 46.59 -54.24
C VAL A 475 -43.46 46.39 -53.00
N LYS A 476 -44.13 46.28 -51.86
CA LYS A 476 -43.51 45.89 -50.58
C LYS A 476 -43.96 44.48 -50.22
N MET A 477 -43.00 43.63 -49.90
CA MET A 477 -43.26 42.26 -49.47
C MET A 477 -42.45 41.90 -48.23
N ALA A 478 -43.03 41.05 -47.39
CA ALA A 478 -42.34 40.34 -46.33
C ALA A 478 -42.09 38.89 -46.76
N PHE A 479 -40.90 38.41 -46.44
CA PHE A 479 -40.45 37.04 -46.70
C PHE A 479 -40.12 36.39 -45.37
N ARG A 480 -40.74 35.25 -45.07
CA ARG A 480 -40.31 34.40 -43.96
C ARG A 480 -39.26 33.43 -44.50
N VAL A 481 -38.07 33.48 -43.92
CA VAL A 481 -36.91 32.69 -44.33
C VAL A 481 -36.49 31.81 -43.17
N ARG A 482 -36.37 30.51 -43.43
CA ARG A 482 -35.78 29.55 -42.50
C ARG A 482 -34.32 29.38 -42.85
N THR A 483 -33.43 29.71 -41.92
CA THR A 483 -31.99 29.45 -42.02
C THR A 483 -31.64 28.25 -41.17
N VAL A 484 -30.90 27.31 -41.75
CA VAL A 484 -30.37 26.13 -41.06
C VAL A 484 -28.86 26.16 -41.18
N LEU A 485 -28.18 26.06 -40.05
CA LEU A 485 -26.75 25.77 -40.02
C LEU A 485 -26.57 24.28 -40.31
N GLU A 486 -26.14 23.94 -41.53
CA GLU A 486 -25.63 22.59 -41.79
C GLU A 486 -24.22 22.47 -41.21
N GLU A 487 -24.03 21.50 -40.31
CA GLU A 487 -22.70 20.99 -40.01
C GLU A 487 -22.16 20.36 -41.29
N SER A 488 -21.02 20.85 -41.76
CA SER A 488 -20.37 20.29 -42.93
C SER A 488 -20.09 18.81 -42.63
N ALA A 489 -20.64 17.91 -43.44
CA ALA A 489 -20.46 16.47 -43.31
C ALA A 489 -18.99 15.98 -43.49
N ASP A 490 -18.01 16.89 -43.51
CA ASP A 490 -16.61 16.60 -43.78
C ASP A 490 -15.77 16.36 -42.50
N ASP A 491 -16.32 16.62 -41.31
CA ASP A 491 -15.64 16.28 -40.05
C ASP A 491 -15.72 14.79 -39.69
N GLY A 492 -16.61 14.03 -40.34
CA GLY A 492 -16.70 12.57 -40.22
C GLY A 492 -15.52 11.80 -40.86
N LYS A 493 -14.66 12.46 -41.64
CA LYS A 493 -13.46 11.84 -42.24
C LYS A 493 -12.14 12.25 -41.58
N ARG A 494 -12.14 13.24 -40.67
CA ARG A 494 -10.90 13.69 -39.99
C ARG A 494 -10.79 13.25 -38.53
N GLU A 495 -11.84 12.73 -37.91
CA GLU A 495 -11.75 12.08 -36.59
C GLU A 495 -11.16 10.65 -36.62
N ALA A 496 -10.87 10.10 -37.80
CA ALA A 496 -10.10 8.85 -37.92
C ALA A 496 -8.60 9.03 -37.63
N ASP A 497 -8.08 10.27 -37.56
CA ASP A 497 -6.64 10.55 -37.45
C ASP A 497 -6.18 11.23 -36.16
N ARG A 498 -7.06 11.31 -35.14
CA ARG A 498 -6.67 11.68 -33.77
C ARG A 498 -7.23 10.71 -32.74
N ARG A 499 -6.83 9.45 -32.86
CA ARG A 499 -6.79 8.56 -31.69
C ARG A 499 -5.74 9.09 -30.70
N PRO A 500 -5.98 9.02 -29.38
CA PRO A 500 -4.91 9.19 -28.40
C PRO A 500 -3.82 8.17 -28.73
N VAL A 501 -2.56 8.60 -28.76
CA VAL A 501 -1.41 7.71 -28.87
C VAL A 501 -1.41 6.78 -27.66
N GLU A 502 -1.99 5.59 -27.84
CA GLU A 502 -1.63 4.41 -27.06
C GLU A 502 -0.14 4.15 -27.33
N ARG A 503 0.71 4.49 -26.35
CA ARG A 503 2.06 3.93 -26.29
C ARG A 503 1.93 2.43 -25.97
N LYS A 504 1.82 1.60 -27.01
CA LYS A 504 2.17 0.19 -26.91
C LYS A 504 3.70 0.02 -26.96
N PRO A 505 4.23 -1.02 -26.29
CA PRO A 505 5.65 -1.19 -26.06
C PRO A 505 6.39 -1.44 -27.36
N VAL A 506 7.60 -0.93 -27.45
CA VAL A 506 8.54 -1.28 -28.52
C VAL A 506 8.92 -2.76 -28.36
N ASP A 507 8.38 -3.61 -29.24
CA ASP A 507 8.92 -4.94 -29.51
C ASP A 507 10.30 -4.77 -30.15
N ARG A 508 11.34 -4.80 -29.32
CA ARG A 508 12.71 -5.08 -29.78
C ARG A 508 12.81 -6.59 -30.01
N LYS A 509 12.56 -7.02 -31.26
CA LYS A 509 13.05 -8.31 -31.73
C LYS A 509 14.57 -8.37 -31.51
N PRO A 510 15.10 -9.43 -30.86
CA PRO A 510 16.53 -9.63 -30.71
C PRO A 510 17.15 -9.80 -32.10
N VAL A 511 18.23 -9.07 -32.34
CA VAL A 511 19.14 -9.38 -33.43
C VAL A 511 19.82 -10.70 -33.06
N ASP A 512 19.58 -11.73 -33.89
CA ASP A 512 20.34 -12.97 -33.88
C ASP A 512 21.83 -12.67 -34.04
N ARG A 513 22.57 -12.75 -32.93
CA ARG A 513 24.02 -12.90 -32.96
C ARG A 513 24.35 -14.35 -32.66
N LYS A 514 24.73 -15.05 -33.72
CA LYS A 514 25.34 -16.37 -33.70
C LYS A 514 26.43 -16.45 -32.62
N PRO A 515 26.52 -17.56 -31.87
CA PRO A 515 27.67 -17.81 -31.01
C PRO A 515 28.89 -18.01 -31.91
N VAL A 516 29.92 -17.21 -31.69
CA VAL A 516 31.24 -17.47 -32.27
C VAL A 516 31.88 -18.56 -31.42
N ASP A 517 32.01 -19.74 -32.01
CA ASP A 517 32.93 -20.79 -31.60
C ASP A 517 34.35 -20.23 -31.44
N ARG A 518 34.88 -20.28 -30.22
CA ARG A 518 36.33 -20.26 -29.95
C ARG A 518 36.66 -21.14 -28.76
N THR A 519 36.86 -22.41 -29.04
CA THR A 519 38.01 -23.19 -28.54
C THR A 519 38.73 -23.75 -29.78
N PRO A 520 39.99 -24.23 -29.75
CA PRO A 520 40.96 -24.37 -28.64
C PRO A 520 42.41 -23.96 -29.01
N THR A 521 43.29 -23.78 -28.03
CA THR A 521 44.73 -24.19 -28.11
C THR A 521 45.28 -24.23 -26.68
N VAL A 522 45.38 -25.38 -26.01
CA VAL A 522 46.49 -26.35 -26.05
C VAL A 522 47.86 -25.72 -25.77
N GLN A 523 48.34 -25.89 -24.53
CA GLN A 523 49.60 -26.57 -24.22
C GLN A 523 49.70 -26.88 -22.70
N PRO A 524 49.83 -28.16 -22.31
CA PRO A 524 50.48 -28.61 -21.07
C PRO A 524 51.97 -28.95 -21.38
N PRO A 525 52.82 -29.45 -20.47
CA PRO A 525 52.60 -29.88 -19.07
C PRO A 525 53.67 -29.37 -18.06
N GLU A 526 53.47 -29.61 -16.77
CA GLU A 526 54.59 -30.13 -15.98
C GLU A 526 54.11 -31.03 -14.83
N LYS A 527 54.59 -32.27 -14.90
CA LYS A 527 54.49 -33.31 -13.88
C LYS A 527 55.40 -32.95 -12.71
N LYS A 528 54.99 -33.31 -11.50
CA LYS A 528 55.85 -34.07 -10.59
C LYS A 528 55.02 -34.97 -9.68
N GLU A 529 55.15 -36.26 -9.95
CA GLU A 529 54.93 -37.37 -9.04
C GLU A 529 55.80 -37.21 -7.78
N LYS A 530 55.25 -37.56 -6.62
CA LYS A 530 55.65 -38.72 -5.78
C LYS A 530 54.76 -38.70 -4.53
N ASP A 531 53.85 -39.66 -4.38
CA ASP A 531 54.05 -41.03 -3.87
C ASP A 531 54.18 -41.10 -2.34
N ASP A 532 53.64 -42.21 -1.84
CA ASP A 532 53.71 -42.78 -0.49
C ASP A 532 52.79 -42.12 0.55
N GLY A 533 51.76 -42.75 1.12
CA GLY A 533 51.35 -44.14 1.16
C GLY A 533 50.74 -44.43 2.55
N PHE A 534 49.95 -45.49 2.65
CA PHE A 534 49.59 -46.18 3.90
C PHE A 534 48.63 -45.41 4.85
N LEU A 535 47.32 -45.67 4.86
CA LEU A 535 46.71 -46.90 5.37
C LEU A 535 45.22 -46.96 4.94
N ALA A 536 44.89 -47.98 4.15
CA ALA A 536 43.53 -48.49 4.00
C ALA A 536 43.37 -49.74 4.87
N ARG A 537 42.30 -49.80 5.67
CA ARG A 537 41.55 -50.98 6.17
C ARG A 537 40.83 -50.55 7.46
N ILE A 538 39.53 -50.76 7.69
CA ILE A 538 38.62 -51.83 7.30
C ILE A 538 37.18 -51.26 7.36
N TRP A 539 36.27 -51.84 6.56
CA TRP A 539 34.79 -51.92 6.70
C TRP A 539 34.03 -51.40 5.48
N THR A 540 33.87 -52.28 4.49
CA THR A 540 32.61 -52.42 3.74
C THR A 540 31.67 -53.32 4.57
N PRO A 541 30.36 -53.03 4.58
CA PRO A 541 29.51 -53.79 3.67
C PRO A 541 28.35 -53.02 3.04
N SER A 542 27.92 -53.57 1.90
CA SER A 542 26.60 -53.49 1.23
C SER A 542 26.12 -52.15 0.66
N GLU A 543 26.18 -52.06 -0.68
CA GLU A 543 25.22 -51.31 -1.50
C GLU A 543 23.77 -51.66 -1.12
N PRO A 544 22.87 -50.68 -1.25
CA PRO A 544 21.89 -50.82 -2.31
C PRO A 544 21.76 -49.55 -3.17
N THR A 545 21.60 -49.80 -4.46
CA THR A 545 20.74 -49.07 -5.39
C THR A 545 20.92 -47.55 -5.49
N ARG A 546 21.70 -47.20 -6.50
CA ARG A 546 21.67 -45.98 -7.31
C ARG A 546 20.24 -45.42 -7.49
N GLU A 547 19.93 -44.36 -6.74
CA GLU A 547 19.00 -43.31 -7.18
C GLU A 547 19.83 -42.08 -7.57
N GLU A 548 19.62 -41.63 -8.79
CA GLU A 548 20.22 -40.41 -9.33
C GLU A 548 19.80 -39.21 -8.46
N LYS A 549 20.76 -38.65 -7.72
CA LYS A 549 20.62 -37.30 -7.16
C LYS A 549 20.62 -36.31 -8.32
N GLU A 550 19.42 -35.96 -8.74
CA GLU A 550 19.11 -34.70 -9.39
C GLU A 550 19.81 -33.57 -8.61
N LYS A 551 20.63 -32.78 -9.30
CA LYS A 551 21.26 -31.60 -8.71
C LYS A 551 20.15 -30.62 -8.36
N ASP A 552 19.74 -30.59 -7.09
CA ASP A 552 18.93 -29.53 -6.52
C ASP A 552 19.59 -28.18 -6.84
N VAL A 553 19.03 -27.48 -7.82
CA VAL A 553 19.27 -26.06 -8.02
C VAL A 553 18.68 -25.38 -6.79
N PRO A 554 19.47 -24.65 -5.98
CA PRO A 554 18.93 -24.00 -4.79
C PRO A 554 17.75 -23.11 -5.19
N PRO A 555 16.63 -23.16 -4.44
CA PRO A 555 15.44 -22.39 -4.77
C PRO A 555 15.81 -20.91 -4.90
N ALA A 556 15.35 -20.28 -5.98
CA ALA A 556 15.60 -18.87 -6.24
C ALA A 556 15.20 -18.05 -5.00
N LYS A 557 16.19 -17.38 -4.38
CA LYS A 557 15.99 -16.55 -3.20
C LYS A 557 14.80 -15.59 -3.45
N PRO A 558 13.80 -15.51 -2.56
CA PRO A 558 12.70 -14.58 -2.74
C PRO A 558 13.27 -13.15 -2.81
N THR A 559 13.06 -12.50 -3.94
CA THR A 559 13.54 -11.16 -4.25
C THR A 559 12.84 -10.15 -3.35
N VAL A 560 13.60 -9.38 -2.58
CA VAL A 560 13.07 -8.22 -1.83
C VAL A 560 12.40 -7.28 -2.83
N LYS A 561 11.14 -6.92 -2.58
CA LYS A 561 10.38 -6.01 -3.44
C LYS A 561 10.99 -4.61 -3.38
N ARG A 562 11.61 -4.16 -4.47
CA ARG A 562 12.20 -2.82 -4.60
C ARG A 562 11.15 -1.73 -4.47
N ASN A 563 11.54 -0.58 -3.91
CA ASN A 563 10.66 0.57 -3.82
C ASN A 563 10.46 1.19 -5.22
N PRO A 564 9.24 1.23 -5.77
CA PRO A 564 9.00 1.77 -7.12
C PRO A 564 9.28 3.27 -7.24
N HIS A 565 9.45 3.98 -6.12
CA HIS A 565 9.73 5.41 -6.06
C HIS A 565 11.22 5.73 -5.85
N ALA A 566 12.11 4.72 -5.81
CA ALA A 566 13.53 4.95 -5.69
C ALA A 566 14.11 5.65 -6.94
N LEU A 567 14.86 6.72 -6.73
CA LEU A 567 15.61 7.45 -7.76
C LEU A 567 16.81 6.63 -8.29
N GLY A 568 17.27 5.66 -7.50
CA GLY A 568 18.31 4.71 -7.86
C GLY A 568 18.56 3.74 -6.70
N ALA A 569 19.26 2.64 -6.96
CA ALA A 569 19.57 1.64 -5.95
C ALA A 569 20.96 1.04 -6.15
N HIS A 570 21.63 0.73 -5.05
CA HIS A 570 22.89 -0.02 -5.01
C HIS A 570 22.81 -1.12 -3.95
N GLU A 571 23.59 -2.18 -4.14
CA GLU A 571 23.63 -3.32 -3.23
C GLU A 571 25.08 -3.56 -2.77
N GLY A 572 25.26 -3.81 -1.47
CA GLY A 572 26.55 -4.19 -0.90
C GLY A 572 26.39 -5.07 0.32
N ASN A 573 27.05 -6.23 0.30
CA ASN A 573 27.07 -7.19 1.41
C ASN A 573 25.66 -7.59 1.91
N ASP A 574 24.79 -7.96 0.97
CA ASP A 574 23.37 -8.30 1.20
C ASP A 574 22.54 -7.18 1.83
N VAL A 575 22.96 -5.92 1.67
CA VAL A 575 22.17 -4.73 2.07
C VAL A 575 21.88 -3.89 0.82
N LEU A 576 20.61 -3.59 0.61
CA LEU A 576 20.11 -2.75 -0.48
C LEU A 576 19.95 -1.31 0.00
N PHE A 577 20.52 -0.36 -0.75
CA PHE A 577 20.46 1.07 -0.51
C PHE A 577 19.67 1.75 -1.63
N GLU A 578 18.48 2.24 -1.33
CA GLU A 578 17.58 2.89 -2.29
C GLU A 578 17.52 4.39 -2.03
N LEU A 579 17.95 5.21 -2.98
CA LEU A 579 17.86 6.67 -2.89
C LEU A 579 16.41 7.11 -3.12
N ILE A 580 15.75 7.67 -2.11
CA ILE A 580 14.31 7.98 -2.19
C ILE A 580 14.08 9.42 -2.63
N SER A 581 14.79 10.38 -2.05
CA SER A 581 14.59 11.80 -2.38
C SER A 581 15.81 12.64 -2.05
N VAL A 582 16.01 13.70 -2.82
CA VAL A 582 16.98 14.76 -2.54
C VAL A 582 16.22 16.10 -2.54
N LYS A 583 16.28 16.84 -1.44
CA LYS A 583 15.49 18.06 -1.18
C LYS A 583 16.37 19.20 -0.70
N ASN A 584 16.11 20.41 -1.19
CA ASN A 584 16.69 21.62 -0.61
C ASN A 584 15.81 22.09 0.54
N VAL A 585 16.42 22.48 1.66
CA VAL A 585 15.74 23.20 2.74
C VAL A 585 16.61 24.39 3.12
N GLY A 586 16.23 25.57 2.64
CA GLY A 586 17.02 26.79 2.84
C GLY A 586 18.40 26.69 2.18
N LYS A 587 19.46 26.68 3.02
CA LYS A 587 20.87 26.55 2.59
C LYS A 587 21.43 25.15 2.80
N ASP A 588 20.56 24.18 3.08
CA ASP A 588 20.94 22.81 3.39
C ASP A 588 20.29 21.83 2.42
N LEU A 589 20.92 20.66 2.27
CA LEU A 589 20.46 19.59 1.41
C LEU A 589 20.12 18.36 2.25
N LEU A 590 18.90 17.84 2.08
CA LEU A 590 18.45 16.60 2.71
C LEU A 590 18.39 15.49 1.69
N VAL A 591 19.06 14.39 2.00
CA VAL A 591 19.07 13.17 1.19
C VAL A 591 18.43 12.06 2.02
N ARG A 592 17.36 11.45 1.49
CA ARG A 592 16.70 10.30 2.11
C ARG A 592 17.03 9.02 1.37
N VAL A 593 17.45 8.01 2.10
CA VAL A 593 17.87 6.69 1.59
C VAL A 593 17.16 5.63 2.41
N ASP A 594 16.51 4.67 1.77
CA ASP A 594 16.02 3.49 2.46
C ASP A 594 17.08 2.39 2.41
N VAL A 595 17.37 1.79 3.55
CA VAL A 595 18.40 0.75 3.70
C VAL A 595 17.73 -0.53 4.15
N THR A 596 17.81 -1.57 3.33
CA THR A 596 17.11 -2.85 3.54
C THR A 596 18.10 -3.99 3.67
N ASN A 597 18.05 -4.73 4.77
CA ASN A 597 18.81 -5.97 4.92
C ASN A 597 18.11 -7.08 4.13
N MET A 598 18.80 -7.67 3.16
CA MET A 598 18.23 -8.70 2.29
C MET A 598 18.40 -10.13 2.83
N THR A 599 19.18 -10.31 3.90
CA THR A 599 19.31 -11.60 4.57
C THR A 599 18.04 -11.93 5.37
N GLU A 600 17.76 -13.22 5.58
CA GLU A 600 16.59 -13.68 6.35
C GLU A 600 16.87 -13.72 7.85
N ASP A 601 17.99 -14.32 8.25
CA ASP A 601 18.24 -14.66 9.65
C ASP A 601 19.43 -13.91 10.28
N ALA A 602 20.14 -13.08 9.50
CA ALA A 602 21.37 -12.43 9.96
C ALA A 602 21.16 -10.92 10.20
N THR A 603 21.47 -10.45 11.40
CA THR A 603 21.54 -9.01 11.66
C THR A 603 22.78 -8.42 10.99
N ARG A 604 22.57 -7.41 10.14
CA ARG A 604 23.62 -6.54 9.61
C ARG A 604 23.63 -5.24 10.41
N TYR A 605 24.79 -4.62 10.61
CA TYR A 605 24.83 -3.27 11.17
C TYR A 605 25.33 -2.31 10.11
N VAL A 606 24.65 -1.18 9.96
CA VAL A 606 25.01 -0.19 8.94
C VAL A 606 25.35 1.13 9.62
N ALA A 607 26.56 1.62 9.32
CA ALA A 607 27.01 2.94 9.71
C ALA A 607 27.16 3.82 8.48
N LEU A 608 26.60 5.02 8.56
CA LEU A 608 26.81 6.11 7.61
C LEU A 608 27.34 7.28 8.46
N TYR A 609 28.66 7.45 8.48
CA TYR A 609 29.29 8.38 9.40
C TYR A 609 29.04 9.84 9.02
N ASP A 610 28.87 10.66 10.05
CA ASP A 610 28.69 12.10 9.97
C ASP A 610 29.91 12.84 10.58
N GLN A 611 29.79 14.15 10.77
CA GLN A 611 30.89 14.99 11.24
C GLN A 611 31.43 14.61 12.62
N ALA A 612 30.68 13.84 13.43
CA ALA A 612 31.13 13.41 14.75
C ALA A 612 32.24 12.36 14.70
N TYR A 613 32.52 11.81 13.52
CA TYR A 613 33.46 10.70 13.34
C TYR A 613 34.57 11.02 12.32
N ARG A 614 35.74 10.41 12.55
CA ARG A 614 36.94 10.55 11.70
C ARG A 614 36.93 9.71 10.42
N TRP A 615 35.96 8.82 10.26
CA TRP A 615 35.87 7.90 9.12
C TRP A 615 35.35 8.59 7.86
N THR A 616 35.42 7.89 6.73
CA THR A 616 34.96 8.37 5.42
C THR A 616 33.45 8.63 5.46
N LYS A 617 33.03 9.74 4.86
CA LYS A 617 31.66 10.25 4.92
C LYS A 617 31.01 10.23 3.55
N SER A 618 29.68 10.23 3.56
CA SER A 618 28.91 10.47 2.34
C SER A 618 29.14 11.91 1.86
N ARG A 619 29.19 12.10 0.54
CA ARG A 619 29.58 13.35 -0.10
C ARG A 619 28.62 13.77 -1.20
N VAL A 620 28.43 15.07 -1.34
CA VAL A 620 27.73 15.65 -2.48
C VAL A 620 28.65 16.60 -3.25
N THR A 621 28.73 16.44 -4.55
CA THR A 621 29.46 17.33 -5.47
C THR A 621 28.48 18.26 -6.14
N ASP A 622 28.68 19.55 -5.96
CA ASP A 622 27.84 20.59 -6.55
C ASP A 622 28.05 20.72 -8.07
N THR A 623 27.27 21.61 -8.70
CA THR A 623 27.39 21.89 -10.13
C THR A 623 28.71 22.56 -10.52
N VAL A 624 29.41 23.19 -9.56
CA VAL A 624 30.72 23.85 -9.74
C VAL A 624 31.88 22.86 -9.52
N GLY A 625 31.60 21.67 -9.00
CA GLY A 625 32.60 20.64 -8.67
C GLY A 625 33.10 20.70 -7.22
N LYS A 626 32.56 21.56 -6.36
CA LYS A 626 32.88 21.60 -4.93
C LYS A 626 32.21 20.44 -4.21
N GLU A 627 32.97 19.77 -3.34
CA GLU A 627 32.47 18.68 -2.52
C GLU A 627 32.02 19.16 -1.15
N HIS A 628 30.93 18.57 -0.65
CA HIS A 628 30.38 18.81 0.68
C HIS A 628 30.15 17.46 1.38
N ASP A 629 30.76 17.29 2.55
CA ASP A 629 30.55 16.12 3.41
C ASP A 629 29.20 16.20 4.14
N VAL A 630 28.62 15.05 4.43
CA VAL A 630 27.43 14.97 5.28
C VAL A 630 27.75 15.48 6.69
N SER A 631 26.89 16.36 7.21
CA SER A 631 27.06 16.97 8.53
C SER A 631 26.40 16.14 9.62
N GLU A 632 25.19 15.62 9.37
CA GLU A 632 24.44 14.81 10.34
C GLU A 632 23.76 13.63 9.65
N VAL A 633 23.78 12.47 10.30
CA VAL A 633 23.07 11.28 9.82
C VAL A 633 22.11 10.77 10.88
N THR A 634 20.86 10.54 10.47
CA THR A 634 19.79 10.04 11.32
C THR A 634 19.13 8.82 10.68
N PHE A 635 18.96 7.76 11.46
CA PHE A 635 18.22 6.56 11.12
C PHE A 635 16.81 6.62 11.75
N TRP A 636 15.83 6.13 11.00
CA TRP A 636 14.44 6.03 11.42
C TRP A 636 13.98 4.58 11.31
N SER A 637 13.36 4.10 12.40
CA SER A 637 12.71 2.80 12.48
C SER A 637 11.30 3.02 13.05
N GLY A 638 10.30 3.16 12.17
CA GLY A 638 8.99 3.64 12.58
C GLY A 638 9.06 5.07 13.13
N ASN A 639 8.68 5.24 14.41
CA ASN A 639 8.73 6.54 15.11
C ASN A 639 10.03 6.76 15.89
N GLU A 640 10.91 5.76 15.96
CA GLU A 640 12.17 5.87 16.68
C GLU A 640 13.24 6.53 15.81
N LYS A 641 13.88 7.55 16.38
CA LYS A 641 14.97 8.32 15.76
C LYS A 641 16.28 7.98 16.44
N THR A 642 17.26 7.51 15.68
CA THR A 642 18.61 7.21 16.18
C THR A 642 19.63 8.03 15.38
N THR A 643 20.43 8.87 16.03
CA THR A 643 21.52 9.57 15.34
C THR A 643 22.69 8.62 15.15
N MET A 644 23.56 8.88 14.17
CA MET A 644 24.77 8.08 13.99
C MET A 644 25.68 8.15 15.23
N TYR A 645 25.69 9.29 15.94
CA TYR A 645 26.38 9.40 17.22
C TYR A 645 25.82 8.43 18.27
N SER A 646 24.50 8.38 18.46
CA SER A 646 23.88 7.49 19.45
C SER A 646 23.93 6.00 19.07
N ALA A 647 24.03 5.69 17.77
CA ALA A 647 24.21 4.33 17.27
C ALA A 647 25.60 3.73 17.58
N GLY A 648 26.58 4.56 17.95
CA GLY A 648 27.95 4.14 18.21
C GLY A 648 28.73 3.74 16.96
N SER A 649 29.95 3.23 17.14
CA SER A 649 30.91 3.01 16.05
C SER A 649 30.48 1.97 15.02
N ARG A 650 29.61 1.02 15.37
CA ARG A 650 29.15 -0.03 14.44
C ARG A 650 27.87 0.33 13.69
N GLY A 651 27.25 1.46 14.03
CA GLY A 651 26.01 1.91 13.41
C GLY A 651 24.78 1.13 13.89
N VAL A 652 23.70 1.26 13.14
CA VAL A 652 22.38 0.79 13.55
C VAL A 652 22.16 -0.66 13.12
N PRO A 653 21.61 -1.54 14.00
CA PRO A 653 21.26 -2.90 13.61
C PRO A 653 20.08 -2.90 12.63
N LEU A 654 20.18 -3.75 11.62
CA LEU A 654 19.16 -4.11 10.65
C LEU A 654 18.90 -5.60 10.76
N ASP A 655 17.75 -5.96 11.31
CA ASP A 655 17.29 -7.35 11.36
C ASP A 655 16.97 -7.85 9.94
N GLY A 656 16.93 -9.17 9.76
CA GLY A 656 16.67 -9.77 8.46
C GLY A 656 15.36 -9.27 7.83
N ARG A 657 15.42 -8.98 6.53
CA ARG A 657 14.31 -8.43 5.72
C ARG A 657 13.71 -7.10 6.23
N THR A 658 14.40 -6.38 7.13
CA THR A 658 13.93 -5.07 7.62
C THR A 658 14.52 -3.90 6.84
N THR A 659 13.72 -2.84 6.73
CA THR A 659 14.11 -1.57 6.10
C THR A 659 14.14 -0.46 7.14
N LYS A 660 15.20 0.36 7.13
CA LYS A 660 15.25 1.63 7.88
C LYS A 660 15.46 2.80 6.94
N SER A 661 14.76 3.90 7.18
CA SER A 661 14.96 5.14 6.44
C SER A 661 16.10 5.93 7.07
N VAL A 662 17.05 6.37 6.26
CA VAL A 662 18.19 7.18 6.66
C VAL A 662 18.07 8.56 6.05
N LEU A 663 18.28 9.57 6.87
CA LEU A 663 18.32 10.97 6.48
C LEU A 663 19.75 11.49 6.64
N LEU A 664 20.35 11.87 5.52
CA LEU A 664 21.66 12.53 5.48
C LEU A 664 21.43 14.04 5.30
N PHE A 665 21.98 14.82 6.22
CA PHE A 665 21.84 16.27 6.25
C PHE A 665 23.17 16.92 5.89
N PHE A 666 23.22 17.65 4.78
CA PHE A 666 24.40 18.38 4.31
C PHE A 666 24.18 19.87 4.54
N LYS A 667 24.96 20.46 5.45
CA LYS A 667 24.86 21.89 5.80
C LYS A 667 25.60 22.76 4.79
N GLN A 668 25.10 23.98 4.59
CA GLN A 668 25.76 25.02 3.79
C GLN A 668 26.02 24.61 2.33
N VAL A 669 25.07 23.87 1.75
CA VAL A 669 25.06 23.50 0.34
C VAL A 669 24.23 24.54 -0.42
N PRO A 670 24.80 25.29 -1.37
CA PRO A 670 24.04 26.27 -2.16
C PRO A 670 22.77 25.67 -2.76
N GLY A 671 21.68 26.43 -2.84
CA GLY A 671 20.43 25.93 -3.42
C GLY A 671 20.61 25.53 -4.89
N MET A 672 20.67 24.23 -5.17
CA MET A 672 20.90 23.68 -6.51
C MET A 672 19.65 23.02 -7.07
N LYS A 673 19.45 23.08 -8.39
CA LYS A 673 18.36 22.35 -9.07
C LYS A 673 18.70 20.86 -9.30
N SER A 674 19.98 20.53 -9.30
CA SER A 674 20.52 19.18 -9.52
C SER A 674 21.87 19.03 -8.85
N VAL A 675 22.14 17.82 -8.37
CA VAL A 675 23.45 17.41 -7.85
C VAL A 675 24.22 16.70 -8.95
N ARG A 676 25.48 17.10 -9.19
CA ARG A 676 26.33 16.47 -10.22
C ARG A 676 26.66 15.03 -9.85
N LYS A 677 27.09 14.81 -8.61
CA LYS A 677 27.40 13.49 -8.05
C LYS A 677 27.02 13.45 -6.57
N LEU A 678 26.29 12.43 -6.16
CA LEU A 678 26.02 12.08 -4.77
C LEU A 678 26.71 10.74 -4.50
N THR A 679 27.58 10.67 -3.50
CA THR A 679 28.25 9.43 -3.09
C THR A 679 27.77 9.07 -1.69
N ILE A 680 27.06 7.96 -1.57
CA ILE A 680 26.69 7.37 -0.28
C ILE A 680 27.79 6.38 0.10
N HIS A 681 28.39 6.58 1.27
CA HIS A 681 29.53 5.78 1.73
C HIS A 681 29.18 4.98 2.99
N PRO A 682 28.53 3.81 2.87
CA PRO A 682 28.16 3.00 4.02
C PRO A 682 29.27 2.04 4.44
N TYR A 683 29.32 1.78 5.76
CA TYR A 683 30.04 0.68 6.37
C TYR A 683 29.05 -0.39 6.79
N VAL A 684 29.16 -1.59 6.21
CA VAL A 684 28.30 -2.73 6.54
C VAL A 684 29.08 -3.70 7.42
N TYR A 685 28.71 -3.77 8.69
CA TYR A 685 29.28 -4.66 9.69
C TYR A 685 28.48 -5.96 9.76
N TYR A 686 29.20 -7.06 9.94
CA TYR A 686 28.62 -8.39 10.04
C TYR A 686 29.48 -9.35 10.84
N ARG A 687 28.87 -10.44 11.29
CA ARG A 687 29.53 -11.47 12.09
C ARG A 687 29.68 -12.76 11.26
N LYS A 688 30.92 -13.19 11.04
CA LYS A 688 31.24 -14.54 10.49
C LYS A 688 31.66 -15.47 11.63
N VAL A 689 32.67 -15.05 12.38
CA VAL A 689 33.13 -15.66 13.66
C VAL A 689 33.52 -14.52 14.60
N PHE A 690 34.33 -13.60 14.07
CA PHE A 690 34.59 -12.26 14.62
C PHE A 690 33.78 -11.20 13.87
N TRP A 691 33.73 -9.99 14.42
CA TRP A 691 33.16 -8.82 13.73
C TRP A 691 34.06 -8.41 12.57
N SER A 692 33.47 -8.28 11.39
CA SER A 692 34.11 -7.75 10.19
C SER A 692 33.24 -6.65 9.60
N TRP A 693 33.82 -5.79 8.76
CA TRP A 693 33.08 -4.76 8.04
C TRP A 693 33.59 -4.64 6.61
N GLN A 694 32.74 -4.11 5.75
CA GLN A 694 33.09 -3.74 4.40
C GLN A 694 32.53 -2.34 4.10
N GLU A 695 33.33 -1.50 3.45
CA GLU A 695 32.93 -0.16 3.01
C GLU A 695 32.61 -0.17 1.51
N PHE A 696 31.75 0.76 1.10
CA PHE A 696 31.29 0.88 -0.28
C PHE A 696 31.21 2.35 -0.70
N ASP A 697 31.36 2.61 -2.00
CA ASP A 697 31.16 3.93 -2.60
C ASP A 697 30.02 3.88 -3.63
N PHE A 698 28.81 4.22 -3.19
CA PHE A 698 27.63 4.21 -4.04
C PHE A 698 27.42 5.58 -4.67
N ALA A 699 27.82 5.72 -5.93
CA ALA A 699 27.69 6.94 -6.69
C ALA A 699 26.35 7.02 -7.44
N PHE A 700 25.69 8.17 -7.34
CA PHE A 700 24.51 8.57 -8.10
C PHE A 700 24.86 9.85 -8.87
N GLN A 701 24.63 9.86 -10.17
CA GLN A 701 24.97 10.99 -11.03
C GLN A 701 23.72 11.74 -11.46
N ASN A 702 23.84 13.06 -11.65
CA ASN A 702 22.78 13.93 -12.18
C ASN A 702 21.44 13.81 -11.43
N VAL A 703 21.49 13.77 -10.10
CA VAL A 703 20.30 13.61 -9.27
C VAL A 703 19.52 14.92 -9.22
N ARG A 704 18.25 14.89 -9.61
CA ARG A 704 17.37 16.06 -9.55
C ARG A 704 17.02 16.39 -8.11
N VAL A 705 17.12 17.67 -7.74
CA VAL A 705 16.77 18.14 -6.40
C VAL A 705 15.35 18.69 -6.41
N SER A 706 14.49 18.14 -5.56
CA SER A 706 13.15 18.68 -5.32
C SER A 706 13.22 19.90 -4.40
N ARG A 707 12.32 20.86 -4.64
CA ARG A 707 12.13 22.02 -3.76
C ARG A 707 11.36 21.64 -2.51
#